data_AF-A0A254RXV8-F1
#
_entry.id   AF-A0A254RXV8-F1
#
_cell.length_a   1.000
_cell.length_b   1.000
_cell.length_c   1.000
_cell.angle_alpha   90.00
_cell.angle_beta   90.00
_cell.angle_gamma   90.00
#
_symmetry.space_group_name_H-M   'P 1'
#
loop_
_entity.id
_entity.type
_entity.pdbx_description
1 polymer ?
#
loop_
_entity_poly.entity_id
_entity_poly.type
_entity_poly.pdbx_seq_one_letter_code
_entity_poly.pdbx_strand_id
1 'polypeptide(L)'
;MASSDHFEICKKATHDDGSANNATLDNSTAQNALNTLEHIFSVYHDSAKWMYPQPSNANEKLKSVAYLFEDSKMAALYGGGNTEACVKNGAGKDECSPGLWLGSGAFKDLWGLAHEYAHGLQSVAGWMGSNATAGWICESHANWMAHQVNPTDAHYCSEALINFPYLYYGSSRDRYCNWQFMEHLKEEFGGGWKGVQMVNRMWMDKIDDGEIGYSSQTPFSAMIGAYDWTYEDLTAQFGKFAMKNATLEYAGAKKALYQKTWGDYEFATRRTTGSGDIYRRHSRVTMLDEVDSFYQVPSYWAPQRFGYNLVRIYPDSAGKVTVKFRGIVQASKPLSEFGCLGTETVWEWSDAQNKWVQKNLCNLSPEIMPDPGSSWTVGLVAEGSDGTPRYSEMKSGTAFNLSIETKANDKALWLAVTATPKDLYTVTWDQFYYTIYRYPYMVRVENGKPEGYEDGAWTPTSTANYTRHSNGGGWVSSKAKVAATAYVGPDAVVNGGTVSGEARIEDYAVVNGGTISGKAVVSRRALVTSGTISDNARLTDDAWLVSGSVSGNAKVGALSIIVNSTIADDAQVYGIMWAVASKKLSGTAQLRGDLENNFTKELTSGVFYGMVDDGMLSDPVYGAGRTQAPEDATQLPEISKWYTIDEDKELVENKDPTGIANRVRPTIIKKTQGKFDAMGRKLKGRKFNYLHLKP
;
A
#
# COMPACT_ATOMS: atom_id res chain seq x y z
N MET A 1 20.27 -22.98 26.71
CA MET A 1 19.37 -24.10 26.31
C MET A 1 19.97 -24.83 25.12
N ALA A 2 20.42 -24.12 24.09
CA ALA A 2 21.26 -24.65 23.02
C ALA A 2 22.26 -23.56 22.58
N SER A 3 23.36 -23.92 21.94
CA SER A 3 24.37 -22.97 21.45
C SER A 3 25.08 -23.50 20.21
N SER A 4 25.38 -22.61 19.26
CA SER A 4 26.15 -22.85 18.04
C SER A 4 27.28 -21.82 17.91
N ASP A 5 27.90 -21.74 16.74
CA ASP A 5 28.97 -20.78 16.47
C ASP A 5 28.46 -19.32 16.51
N HIS A 6 27.26 -19.06 15.96
CA HIS A 6 26.72 -17.70 15.83
C HIS A 6 25.56 -17.39 16.78
N PHE A 7 24.91 -18.41 17.37
CA PHE A 7 23.70 -18.21 18.18
C PHE A 7 23.75 -18.89 19.54
N GLU A 8 23.00 -18.31 20.48
CA GLU A 8 22.62 -18.92 21.76
C GLU A 8 21.11 -18.85 21.96
N ILE A 9 20.52 -19.96 22.40
CA ILE A 9 19.12 -19.99 22.83
C ILE A 9 19.10 -20.01 24.35
N CYS A 10 18.54 -18.97 24.94
CA CYS A 10 18.55 -18.70 26.37
C CYS A 10 17.14 -18.53 26.91
N LYS A 11 16.96 -18.75 28.21
CA LYS A 11 15.73 -18.41 28.93
C LYS A 11 16.12 -17.41 30.02
N LYS A 12 15.46 -16.24 30.06
CA LYS A 12 15.59 -15.33 31.20
C LYS A 12 14.83 -15.89 32.39
N ALA A 13 15.36 -15.75 33.60
CA ALA A 13 14.70 -16.25 34.82
C ALA A 13 13.44 -15.44 35.16
N THR A 14 13.44 -14.14 34.82
CA THR A 14 12.34 -13.21 35.09
C THR A 14 11.99 -12.40 33.83
N HIS A 15 10.77 -11.89 33.79
CA HIS A 15 10.34 -10.83 32.88
C HIS A 15 10.91 -9.47 33.33
N ASP A 16 10.78 -8.45 32.48
CA ASP A 16 11.24 -7.08 32.77
C ASP A 16 10.47 -6.44 33.93
N ASP A 17 9.25 -6.91 34.23
CA ASP A 17 8.44 -6.52 35.40
C ASP A 17 8.86 -7.23 36.71
N GLY A 18 9.87 -8.11 36.66
CA GLY A 18 10.38 -8.89 37.78
C GLY A 18 9.59 -10.17 38.08
N SER A 19 8.50 -10.46 37.35
CA SER A 19 7.75 -11.71 37.51
C SER A 19 8.53 -12.92 36.96
N ALA A 20 8.29 -14.11 37.50
CA ALA A 20 8.99 -15.32 37.08
C ALA A 20 8.60 -15.71 35.64
N ASN A 21 9.58 -15.97 34.79
CA ASN A 21 9.35 -16.50 33.45
C ASN A 21 9.25 -18.03 33.52
N ASN A 22 8.03 -18.57 33.35
CA ASN A 22 7.78 -20.01 33.48
C ASN A 22 7.82 -20.77 32.14
N ALA A 23 8.20 -20.11 31.04
CA ALA A 23 8.25 -20.73 29.72
C ALA A 23 9.19 -21.95 29.68
N THR A 24 8.81 -22.96 28.89
CA THR A 24 9.61 -24.17 28.66
C THR A 24 9.76 -24.41 27.18
N LEU A 25 10.96 -24.80 26.76
CA LEU A 25 11.26 -25.22 25.40
C LEU A 25 12.02 -26.54 25.48
N ASP A 26 11.51 -27.56 24.80
CA ASP A 26 12.16 -28.86 24.80
C ASP A 26 13.48 -28.81 24.00
N ASN A 27 14.40 -29.71 24.35
CA ASN A 27 15.74 -29.72 23.77
C ASN A 27 15.72 -29.95 22.25
N SER A 28 14.77 -30.73 21.73
CA SER A 28 14.69 -31.01 20.31
C SER A 28 14.25 -29.79 19.51
N THR A 29 13.24 -29.06 20.00
CA THR A 29 12.81 -27.79 19.41
C THR A 29 13.94 -26.76 19.48
N ALA A 30 14.63 -26.63 20.62
CA ALA A 30 15.76 -25.71 20.75
C ALA A 30 16.89 -26.02 19.75
N GLN A 31 17.27 -27.29 19.60
CA GLN A 31 18.32 -27.68 18.65
C GLN A 31 17.90 -27.47 17.19
N ASN A 32 16.64 -27.74 16.85
CA ASN A 32 16.12 -27.50 15.50
C ASN A 32 16.07 -26.01 15.18
N ALA A 33 15.60 -25.18 16.11
CA ALA A 33 15.59 -23.72 15.95
C ALA A 33 17.01 -23.17 15.75
N LEU A 34 17.98 -23.70 16.50
CA LEU A 34 19.38 -23.33 16.36
C LEU A 34 19.93 -23.66 14.97
N ASN A 35 19.64 -24.85 14.44
CA ASN A 35 20.03 -25.24 13.08
C ASN A 35 19.37 -24.34 12.03
N THR A 36 18.10 -23.97 12.25
CA THR A 36 17.37 -23.04 11.37
C THR A 36 18.01 -21.63 11.40
N LEU A 37 18.36 -21.11 12.57
CA LEU A 37 19.04 -19.81 12.70
C LEU A 37 20.41 -19.80 12.03
N GLU A 38 21.19 -20.88 12.12
CA GLU A 38 22.45 -21.03 11.39
C GLU A 38 22.25 -21.07 9.86
N HIS A 39 21.18 -21.72 9.39
CA HIS A 39 20.82 -21.66 7.98
C HIS A 39 20.47 -20.24 7.53
N ILE A 40 19.61 -19.54 8.29
CA ILE A 40 19.25 -18.14 8.03
C ILE A 40 20.51 -17.25 8.01
N PHE A 41 21.41 -17.45 8.97
CA PHE A 41 22.68 -16.72 9.04
C PHE A 41 23.50 -16.89 7.76
N SER A 42 23.66 -18.11 7.27
CA SER A 42 24.38 -18.35 6.01
C SER A 42 23.68 -17.69 4.81
N VAL A 43 22.36 -17.71 4.76
CA VAL A 43 21.60 -17.00 3.71
C VAL A 43 21.87 -15.49 3.78
N TYR A 44 21.74 -14.87 4.95
CA TYR A 44 21.87 -13.41 5.12
C TYR A 44 23.31 -12.92 4.91
N HIS A 45 24.29 -13.67 5.40
CA HIS A 45 25.68 -13.20 5.46
C HIS A 45 26.55 -13.77 4.36
N ASP A 46 26.38 -15.05 4.03
CA ASP A 46 27.22 -15.69 3.02
C ASP A 46 26.65 -15.51 1.61
N SER A 47 25.33 -15.54 1.45
CA SER A 47 24.68 -15.40 0.13
C SER A 47 24.28 -13.94 -0.16
N ALA A 48 23.47 -13.34 0.71
CA ALA A 48 22.95 -11.99 0.55
C ALA A 48 23.96 -10.89 0.89
N LYS A 49 25.10 -11.23 1.51
CA LYS A 49 26.19 -10.31 1.92
C LYS A 49 25.67 -9.06 2.63
N TRP A 50 24.66 -9.19 3.49
CA TRP A 50 24.02 -8.03 4.10
C TRP A 50 24.90 -7.34 5.14
N MET A 51 25.36 -8.02 6.19
CA MET A 51 26.36 -7.50 7.13
C MET A 51 26.70 -8.53 8.20
N TYR A 52 27.97 -8.75 8.52
CA TYR A 52 28.28 -9.57 9.70
C TYR A 52 27.99 -8.78 10.98
N PRO A 53 27.24 -9.36 11.95
CA PRO A 53 26.93 -8.71 13.21
C PRO A 53 28.10 -8.80 14.20
N GLN A 54 29.28 -8.37 13.76
CA GLN A 54 30.49 -8.40 14.57
C GLN A 54 30.88 -6.98 14.95
N PRO A 55 31.34 -6.75 16.18
CA PRO A 55 31.82 -5.44 16.59
C PRO A 55 33.03 -5.03 15.75
N SER A 56 33.26 -3.73 15.63
CA SER A 56 34.40 -3.17 14.92
C SER A 56 35.74 -3.54 15.57
N ASN A 57 35.72 -3.93 16.85
CA ASN A 57 36.84 -4.54 17.54
C ASN A 57 37.10 -5.97 17.04
N ALA A 58 38.15 -6.16 16.24
CA ALA A 58 38.50 -7.44 15.63
C ALA A 58 38.81 -8.59 16.61
N ASN A 59 39.01 -8.30 17.90
CA ASN A 59 39.35 -9.30 18.91
C ASN A 59 38.15 -9.82 19.70
N GLU A 60 36.98 -9.21 19.55
CA GLU A 60 35.77 -9.57 20.26
C GLU A 60 34.73 -10.07 19.26
N LYS A 61 34.07 -11.18 19.59
CA LYS A 61 32.98 -11.73 18.78
C LYS A 61 31.77 -11.93 19.67
N LEU A 62 30.63 -11.48 19.19
CA LEU A 62 29.37 -11.63 19.89
C LEU A 62 28.48 -12.62 19.15
N LYS A 63 27.83 -13.51 19.90
CA LYS A 63 26.77 -14.35 19.38
C LYS A 63 25.45 -13.58 19.42
N SER A 64 24.60 -13.89 18.45
CA SER A 64 23.21 -13.46 18.50
C SER A 64 22.45 -14.31 19.52
N VAL A 65 21.49 -13.73 20.24
CA VAL A 65 20.81 -14.44 21.33
C VAL A 65 19.31 -14.50 21.07
N ALA A 66 18.73 -15.70 21.10
CA ALA A 66 17.29 -15.90 21.07
C ALA A 66 16.78 -16.26 22.47
N TYR A 67 16.04 -15.35 23.07
CA TYR A 67 15.49 -15.46 24.41
C TYR A 67 14.07 -16.05 24.37
N LEU A 68 13.81 -17.06 25.19
CA LEU A 68 12.50 -17.66 25.38
C LEU A 68 11.67 -16.88 26.42
N PHE A 69 10.45 -16.48 26.05
CA PHE A 69 9.45 -15.84 26.90
C PHE A 69 8.16 -16.64 27.00
N GLU A 70 7.39 -16.33 28.04
CA GLU A 70 6.04 -16.89 28.22
C GLU A 70 5.05 -16.20 27.28
N ASP A 71 4.38 -17.01 26.45
CA ASP A 71 3.42 -16.57 25.43
C ASP A 71 2.25 -15.74 25.99
N SER A 72 1.95 -15.88 27.29
CA SER A 72 0.86 -15.19 28.00
C SER A 72 1.19 -13.74 28.39
N LYS A 73 2.48 -13.38 28.41
CA LYS A 73 2.98 -12.09 28.91
C LYS A 73 3.43 -11.15 27.81
N MET A 74 3.81 -11.71 26.66
CA MET A 74 4.12 -10.98 25.45
C MET A 74 3.66 -11.85 24.28
N ALA A 75 3.08 -11.25 23.24
CA ALA A 75 2.94 -11.90 21.94
C ALA A 75 4.33 -12.02 21.30
N ALA A 76 5.23 -12.77 21.95
CA ALA A 76 6.67 -12.68 21.84
C ALA A 76 7.15 -13.15 20.46
N LEU A 77 7.27 -12.19 19.56
CA LEU A 77 7.94 -12.31 18.29
C LEU A 77 8.47 -10.91 17.95
N TYR A 78 9.62 -10.56 18.52
CA TYR A 78 10.32 -9.32 18.17
C TYR A 78 11.84 -9.51 18.18
N GLY A 79 12.52 -8.75 17.34
CA GLY A 79 13.97 -8.73 17.17
C GLY A 79 14.55 -7.33 17.31
N GLY A 80 15.83 -7.24 17.63
CA GLY A 80 16.50 -5.96 17.83
C GLY A 80 17.91 -6.11 18.38
N GLY A 81 18.50 -5.04 18.88
CA GLY A 81 19.84 -5.06 19.48
C GLY A 81 19.81 -5.63 20.90
N ASN A 82 20.67 -6.59 21.19
CA ASN A 82 20.81 -7.18 22.52
C ASN A 82 21.70 -6.32 23.41
N THR A 83 21.09 -5.44 24.20
CA THR A 83 21.81 -4.55 25.12
C THR A 83 22.55 -5.27 26.26
N GLU A 84 22.27 -6.56 26.48
CA GLU A 84 22.99 -7.40 27.45
C GLU A 84 24.29 -7.97 26.88
N ALA A 85 24.48 -7.90 25.56
CA ALA A 85 25.66 -8.40 24.85
C ALA A 85 26.22 -7.30 23.96
N CYS A 86 26.93 -6.34 24.58
CA CYS A 86 27.60 -5.24 23.89
C CYS A 86 29.07 -5.14 24.28
N VAL A 87 29.87 -4.63 23.33
CA VAL A 87 31.25 -4.23 23.58
C VAL A 87 31.45 -2.77 23.21
N LYS A 88 32.46 -2.12 23.79
CA LYS A 88 32.79 -0.73 23.48
C LYS A 88 33.69 -0.66 22.26
N ASN A 89 33.30 0.13 21.26
CA ASN A 89 34.17 0.44 20.15
C ASN A 89 35.27 1.45 20.51
N GLY A 90 36.17 1.74 19.57
CA GLY A 90 37.28 2.68 19.77
C GLY A 90 36.87 4.12 20.13
N ALA A 91 35.60 4.48 19.94
CA ALA A 91 35.01 5.76 20.33
C ALA A 91 34.20 5.69 21.65
N GLY A 92 34.17 4.53 22.32
CA GLY A 92 33.41 4.32 23.56
C GLY A 92 31.90 4.16 23.38
N LYS A 93 31.42 3.94 22.14
CA LYS A 93 30.01 3.60 21.86
C LYS A 93 29.80 2.10 21.97
N ASP A 94 28.60 1.68 22.40
CA ASP A 94 28.23 0.26 22.46
C ASP A 94 27.97 -0.30 21.06
N GLU A 95 28.54 -1.47 20.80
CA GLU A 95 28.26 -2.33 19.66
C GLU A 95 27.68 -3.64 20.17
N CYS A 96 26.38 -3.81 19.96
CA CYS A 96 25.60 -4.90 20.53
C CYS A 96 25.32 -5.99 19.49
N SER A 97 25.16 -7.24 19.92
CA SER A 97 24.74 -8.32 19.03
C SER A 97 23.25 -8.27 18.69
N PRO A 98 22.80 -8.94 17.62
CA PRO A 98 21.40 -9.18 17.35
C PRO A 98 20.74 -10.03 18.46
N GLY A 99 19.54 -9.65 18.85
CA GLY A 99 18.69 -10.35 19.82
C GLY A 99 17.33 -10.68 19.23
N LEU A 100 16.76 -11.79 19.66
CA LEU A 100 15.38 -12.20 19.37
C LEU A 100 14.68 -12.53 20.70
N TRP A 101 13.42 -12.15 20.83
CA TRP A 101 12.60 -12.40 22.02
C TRP A 101 11.33 -13.13 21.58
N LEU A 102 11.29 -14.43 21.88
CA LEU A 102 10.44 -15.39 21.20
C LEU A 102 9.59 -16.18 22.20
N GLY A 103 8.33 -16.35 21.83
CA GLY A 103 7.43 -17.31 22.44
C GLY A 103 7.80 -18.73 22.06
N SER A 104 7.26 -19.70 22.80
CA SER A 104 7.63 -21.12 22.62
C SER A 104 7.31 -21.65 21.22
N GLY A 105 6.21 -21.19 20.62
CA GLY A 105 5.79 -21.55 19.26
C GLY A 105 6.68 -20.96 18.17
N ALA A 106 7.24 -19.76 18.38
CA ALA A 106 8.03 -19.04 17.38
C ALA A 106 9.34 -19.75 17.02
N PHE A 107 9.91 -20.55 17.93
CA PHE A 107 11.10 -21.36 17.67
C PHE A 107 10.91 -22.44 16.59
N LYS A 108 9.66 -22.71 16.16
CA LYS A 108 9.35 -23.67 15.07
C LYS A 108 9.07 -22.97 13.74
N ASP A 109 8.96 -21.65 13.73
CA ASP A 109 8.58 -20.87 12.56
C ASP A 109 9.82 -20.36 11.82
N LEU A 110 10.10 -20.92 10.65
CA LEU A 110 11.19 -20.47 9.79
C LEU A 110 11.03 -19.01 9.38
N TRP A 111 9.81 -18.57 9.06
CA TRP A 111 9.56 -17.21 8.60
C TRP A 111 9.77 -16.22 9.74
N GLY A 112 9.14 -16.47 10.89
CA GLY A 112 9.31 -15.67 12.10
C GLY A 112 10.77 -15.58 12.56
N LEU A 113 11.51 -16.70 12.61
CA LEU A 113 12.93 -16.67 12.97
C LEU A 113 13.78 -15.83 12.00
N ALA A 114 13.51 -15.93 10.69
CA ALA A 114 14.21 -15.14 9.69
C ALA A 114 13.88 -13.65 9.81
N HIS A 115 12.59 -13.33 9.93
CA HIS A 115 12.06 -11.97 10.10
C HIS A 115 12.65 -11.29 11.33
N GLU A 116 12.61 -11.94 12.50
CA GLU A 116 13.13 -11.35 13.74
C GLU A 116 14.66 -11.22 13.74
N TYR A 117 15.38 -12.16 13.11
CA TYR A 117 16.81 -11.99 12.96
C TYR A 117 17.15 -10.80 12.04
N ALA A 118 16.34 -10.54 11.01
CA ALA A 118 16.51 -9.36 10.17
C ALA A 118 16.32 -8.06 10.98
N HIS A 119 15.35 -8.00 11.88
CA HIS A 119 15.22 -6.88 12.83
C HIS A 119 16.45 -6.71 13.72
N GLY A 120 17.02 -7.81 14.22
CA GLY A 120 18.28 -7.76 14.96
C GLY A 120 19.42 -7.10 14.15
N LEU A 121 19.54 -7.42 12.87
CA LEU A 121 20.54 -6.81 11.98
C LEU A 121 20.23 -5.35 11.62
N GLN A 122 18.95 -5.01 11.43
CA GLN A 122 18.53 -3.60 11.24
C GLN A 122 18.87 -2.75 12.47
N SER A 123 18.78 -3.33 13.66
CA SER A 123 19.23 -2.66 14.89
C SER A 123 20.72 -2.43 14.93
N VAL A 124 21.52 -3.41 14.50
CA VAL A 124 22.98 -3.26 14.36
C VAL A 124 23.30 -2.19 13.32
N ALA A 125 22.49 -2.11 12.26
CA ALA A 125 22.50 -1.04 11.28
C ALA A 125 21.87 0.27 11.79
N GLY A 126 21.58 0.43 13.08
CA GLY A 126 21.12 1.68 13.66
C GLY A 126 19.75 2.17 13.17
N TRP A 127 18.86 1.27 12.75
CA TRP A 127 17.45 1.53 12.46
C TRP A 127 17.16 2.70 11.49
N MET A 128 18.10 3.02 10.59
CA MET A 128 17.99 4.18 9.69
C MET A 128 17.60 5.47 10.45
N GLY A 129 18.21 5.70 11.61
CA GLY A 129 17.96 6.89 12.42
C GLY A 129 16.82 6.76 13.43
N SER A 130 16.11 5.63 13.48
CA SER A 130 14.99 5.38 14.42
C SER A 130 13.98 6.53 14.44
N ASN A 131 13.56 6.97 13.26
CA ASN A 131 12.60 8.07 13.10
C ASN A 131 11.22 7.56 12.67
N ALA A 132 10.19 8.38 12.88
CA ALA A 132 8.77 8.05 12.63
C ALA A 132 8.42 7.75 11.15
N THR A 133 9.40 7.78 10.25
CA THR A 133 9.23 7.66 8.79
C THR A 133 9.88 6.38 8.25
N ALA A 134 10.67 5.69 9.09
CA ALA A 134 11.47 4.52 8.71
C ALA A 134 10.95 3.18 9.25
N GLY A 135 9.98 3.17 10.17
CA GLY A 135 9.62 1.88 10.77
C GLY A 135 8.92 0.90 9.79
N TRP A 136 8.08 1.38 8.86
CA TRP A 136 7.42 0.49 7.89
C TRP A 136 8.40 -0.25 6.98
N ILE A 137 9.56 0.36 6.65
CA ILE A 137 10.58 -0.32 5.83
C ILE A 137 11.29 -1.39 6.64
N CYS A 138 11.38 -1.25 7.97
CA CYS A 138 11.97 -2.27 8.83
C CYS A 138 11.18 -3.58 8.71
N GLU A 139 9.86 -3.50 8.90
CA GLU A 139 8.93 -4.63 8.78
C GLU A 139 8.89 -5.23 7.38
N SER A 140 8.74 -4.36 6.37
CA SER A 140 8.63 -4.82 4.99
C SER A 140 9.94 -5.45 4.52
N HIS A 141 11.09 -4.90 4.90
CA HIS A 141 12.39 -5.49 4.58
C HIS A 141 12.63 -6.81 5.33
N ALA A 142 12.22 -6.93 6.60
CA ALA A 142 12.34 -8.17 7.35
C ALA A 142 11.51 -9.30 6.70
N ASN A 143 10.26 -9.02 6.31
CA ASN A 143 9.43 -9.95 5.54
C ASN A 143 10.07 -10.30 4.18
N TRP A 144 10.64 -9.31 3.50
CA TRP A 144 11.34 -9.55 2.24
C TRP A 144 12.58 -10.43 2.39
N MET A 145 13.35 -10.25 3.46
CA MET A 145 14.51 -11.08 3.77
C MET A 145 14.09 -12.49 4.18
N ALA A 146 12.98 -12.66 4.91
CA ALA A 146 12.38 -13.97 5.16
C ALA A 146 11.94 -14.67 3.85
N HIS A 147 11.37 -13.92 2.90
CA HIS A 147 11.10 -14.42 1.54
C HIS A 147 12.37 -14.88 0.82
N GLN A 148 13.54 -14.27 1.07
CA GLN A 148 14.80 -14.73 0.46
C GLN A 148 15.30 -16.07 1.05
N VAL A 149 14.94 -16.36 2.31
CA VAL A 149 15.21 -17.66 2.95
C VAL A 149 14.25 -18.73 2.45
N ASN A 150 12.96 -18.38 2.29
CA ASN A 150 11.91 -19.26 1.79
C ASN A 150 11.26 -18.71 0.51
N PRO A 151 11.93 -18.80 -0.66
CA PRO A 151 11.47 -18.16 -1.91
C PRO A 151 10.23 -18.82 -2.52
N THR A 152 9.79 -19.96 -1.97
CA THR A 152 8.57 -20.67 -2.39
C THR A 152 7.32 -20.21 -1.65
N ASP A 153 7.46 -19.30 -0.69
CA ASP A 153 6.35 -18.74 0.07
C ASP A 153 6.30 -17.23 -0.16
N ALA A 154 5.20 -16.76 -0.75
CA ALA A 154 4.98 -15.33 -0.97
C ALA A 154 4.45 -14.62 0.28
N HIS A 155 4.12 -15.37 1.33
CA HIS A 155 3.56 -14.94 2.60
C HIS A 155 2.28 -14.09 2.47
N TYR A 156 1.19 -14.54 3.07
CA TYR A 156 -0.15 -13.99 2.87
C TYR A 156 -0.28 -12.47 3.09
N CYS A 157 0.49 -11.88 4.01
CA CYS A 157 0.42 -10.44 4.27
C CYS A 157 0.88 -9.59 3.07
N SER A 158 1.69 -10.15 2.15
CA SER A 158 2.15 -9.46 0.96
C SER A 158 0.99 -9.12 0.00
N GLU A 159 -0.16 -9.78 0.15
CA GLU A 159 -1.39 -9.41 -0.56
C GLU A 159 -1.88 -8.00 -0.25
N ALA A 160 -1.44 -7.39 0.84
CA ALA A 160 -1.98 -6.11 1.25
C ALA A 160 -1.65 -5.00 0.24
N LEU A 161 -0.40 -4.91 -0.25
CA LEU A 161 -0.02 -3.89 -1.23
C LEU A 161 -0.79 -4.04 -2.55
N ILE A 162 -0.93 -5.25 -3.08
CA ILE A 162 -1.67 -5.47 -4.34
C ILE A 162 -3.17 -5.22 -4.18
N ASN A 163 -3.73 -5.33 -2.97
CA ASN A 163 -5.13 -4.99 -2.70
C ASN A 163 -5.38 -3.48 -2.57
N PHE A 164 -4.38 -2.74 -2.09
CA PHE A 164 -4.47 -1.29 -1.83
C PHE A 164 -3.30 -0.52 -2.47
N PRO A 165 -3.00 -0.74 -3.77
CA PRO A 165 -1.75 -0.27 -4.38
C PRO A 165 -1.67 1.25 -4.49
N TYR A 166 -2.80 1.93 -4.37
CA TYR A 166 -2.94 3.38 -4.47
C TYR A 166 -2.62 4.10 -3.15
N LEU A 167 -2.42 3.38 -2.05
CA LEU A 167 -2.00 3.98 -0.79
C LEU A 167 -0.48 4.23 -0.76
N TYR A 168 -0.06 5.14 0.13
CA TYR A 168 1.36 5.39 0.37
C TYR A 168 1.99 4.21 1.13
N TYR A 169 3.26 3.97 0.88
CA TYR A 169 4.04 2.97 1.62
C TYR A 169 4.15 3.35 3.09
N GLY A 170 3.73 2.44 3.97
CA GLY A 170 3.64 2.70 5.41
C GLY A 170 2.25 3.08 5.88
N SER A 171 1.24 2.94 5.02
CA SER A 171 -0.16 3.05 5.41
C SER A 171 -0.57 1.91 6.32
N SER A 172 -1.68 2.10 7.03
CA SER A 172 -2.22 1.07 7.90
C SER A 172 -2.65 -0.21 7.17
N ARG A 173 -2.77 -0.13 5.85
CA ARG A 173 -3.08 -1.27 5.00
C ARG A 173 -1.87 -2.05 4.56
N ASP A 174 -0.70 -1.42 4.38
CA ASP A 174 0.44 -2.06 3.69
C ASP A 174 1.76 -2.04 4.46
N ARG A 175 1.81 -1.37 5.64
CA ARG A 175 3.03 -1.10 6.42
C ARG A 175 3.92 -2.30 6.77
N TYR A 176 3.38 -3.51 6.85
CA TYR A 176 4.16 -4.69 7.24
C TYR A 176 4.78 -5.45 6.05
N CYS A 177 4.15 -5.39 4.87
CA CYS A 177 4.43 -6.34 3.79
C CYS A 177 4.31 -5.75 2.38
N ASN A 178 4.75 -4.50 2.20
CA ASN A 178 4.80 -3.81 0.90
C ASN A 178 6.12 -4.05 0.14
N TRP A 179 6.76 -5.20 0.37
CA TRP A 179 8.11 -5.48 -0.12
C TRP A 179 8.22 -5.81 -1.61
N GLN A 180 7.12 -5.89 -2.34
CA GLN A 180 7.11 -6.25 -3.76
C GLN A 180 7.95 -5.25 -4.58
N PHE A 181 8.03 -3.99 -4.14
CA PHE A 181 8.93 -3.02 -4.77
C PHE A 181 10.40 -3.42 -4.62
N MET A 182 10.82 -3.95 -3.45
CA MET A 182 12.18 -4.49 -3.27
C MET A 182 12.42 -5.73 -4.14
N GLU A 183 11.42 -6.58 -4.33
CA GLU A 183 11.53 -7.72 -5.25
C GLU A 183 11.64 -7.27 -6.71
N HIS A 184 10.94 -6.20 -7.10
CA HIS A 184 11.12 -5.53 -8.39
C HIS A 184 12.54 -4.99 -8.56
N LEU A 185 13.06 -4.25 -7.57
CA LEU A 185 14.43 -3.74 -7.61
C LEU A 185 15.47 -4.85 -7.67
N LYS A 186 15.27 -5.95 -6.95
CA LYS A 186 16.16 -7.12 -7.04
C LYS A 186 16.24 -7.64 -8.46
N GLU A 187 15.12 -7.79 -9.16
CA GLU A 187 15.11 -8.31 -10.54
C GLU A 187 15.71 -7.29 -11.52
N GLU A 188 15.35 -6.02 -11.41
CA GLU A 188 15.86 -4.93 -12.26
C GLU A 188 17.40 -4.78 -12.12
N PHE A 189 17.94 -4.93 -10.91
CA PHE A 189 19.34 -4.64 -10.60
C PHE A 189 20.23 -5.88 -10.42
N GLY A 190 19.90 -6.95 -11.16
CA GLY A 190 20.81 -8.07 -11.40
C GLY A 190 20.28 -9.45 -11.03
N GLY A 191 19.08 -9.54 -10.44
CA GLY A 191 18.44 -10.78 -10.03
C GLY A 191 19.26 -11.58 -9.01
N GLY A 192 18.71 -12.73 -8.58
CA GLY A 192 19.39 -13.63 -7.64
C GLY A 192 19.95 -12.91 -6.40
N TRP A 193 21.13 -13.33 -5.94
CA TRP A 193 21.80 -12.71 -4.81
C TRP A 193 22.41 -11.34 -5.11
N LYS A 194 22.76 -11.05 -6.36
CA LYS A 194 23.29 -9.73 -6.76
C LYS A 194 22.23 -8.64 -6.56
N GLY A 195 21.00 -8.91 -6.99
CA GLY A 195 19.88 -8.01 -6.75
C GLY A 195 19.57 -7.87 -5.27
N VAL A 196 19.68 -8.95 -4.49
CA VAL A 196 19.47 -8.90 -3.03
C VAL A 196 20.48 -7.97 -2.36
N GLN A 197 21.76 -8.12 -2.72
CA GLN A 197 22.85 -7.27 -2.23
C GLN A 197 22.60 -5.79 -2.53
N MET A 198 22.08 -5.47 -3.72
CA MET A 198 21.76 -4.09 -4.10
C MET A 198 20.68 -3.47 -3.21
N VAL A 199 19.61 -4.21 -2.87
CA VAL A 199 18.58 -3.73 -1.95
C VAL A 199 19.16 -3.52 -0.55
N ASN A 200 19.93 -4.50 -0.07
CA ASN A 200 20.54 -4.47 1.27
C ASN A 200 21.51 -3.30 1.49
N ARG A 201 22.05 -2.71 0.42
CA ARG A 201 22.90 -1.50 0.52
C ARG A 201 22.20 -0.33 1.18
N MET A 202 20.87 -0.22 1.15
CA MET A 202 20.19 0.89 1.86
C MET A 202 20.45 0.89 3.37
N TRP A 203 20.78 -0.27 3.95
CA TRP A 203 21.16 -0.40 5.36
C TRP A 203 22.67 -0.24 5.60
N MET A 204 23.49 -0.65 4.62
CA MET A 204 24.95 -0.57 4.72
C MET A 204 25.49 0.83 4.40
N ASP A 205 24.90 1.50 3.42
CA ASP A 205 25.27 2.83 2.92
C ASP A 205 24.39 3.94 3.55
N LYS A 206 23.77 3.64 4.70
CA LYS A 206 23.00 4.60 5.48
C LYS A 206 23.89 5.75 5.97
N ILE A 207 23.26 6.82 6.44
CA ILE A 207 23.97 7.86 7.20
C ILE A 207 24.28 7.31 8.59
N ASP A 208 25.49 7.53 9.10
CA ASP A 208 25.91 6.98 10.40
C ASP A 208 25.51 7.89 11.57
N ASP A 209 25.36 7.29 12.76
CA ASP A 209 25.02 8.02 13.98
C ASP A 209 26.09 9.08 14.34
N GLY A 210 25.66 10.34 14.39
CA GLY A 210 26.50 11.51 14.60
C GLY A 210 26.80 12.30 13.32
N GLU A 211 26.43 11.79 12.15
CA GLU A 211 26.49 12.53 10.89
C GLU A 211 25.21 13.35 10.64
N ILE A 212 25.37 14.47 9.93
CA ILE A 212 24.26 15.37 9.58
C ILE A 212 23.27 14.60 8.71
N GLY A 213 21.99 14.63 9.09
CA GLY A 213 20.90 14.00 8.36
C GLY A 213 20.54 12.58 8.83
N TYR A 214 21.28 11.99 9.78
CA TYR A 214 20.99 10.66 10.33
C TYR A 214 19.54 10.54 10.84
N SER A 215 19.11 11.45 11.70
CA SER A 215 17.76 11.44 12.31
C SER A 215 16.64 11.78 11.34
N SER A 216 16.96 12.28 10.15
CA SER A 216 16.00 12.65 9.10
C SER A 216 16.07 11.76 7.86
N GLN A 217 16.94 10.74 7.85
CA GLN A 217 17.07 9.84 6.71
C GLN A 217 15.78 9.03 6.55
N THR A 218 15.20 9.10 5.36
CA THR A 218 14.00 8.32 5.00
C THR A 218 14.39 7.08 4.20
N PRO A 219 13.53 6.04 4.15
CA PRO A 219 13.76 4.84 3.34
C PRO A 219 14.07 5.17 1.87
N PHE A 220 13.34 6.14 1.30
CA PHE A 220 13.53 6.56 -0.09
C PHE A 220 14.84 7.31 -0.29
N SER A 221 15.26 8.15 0.66
CA SER A 221 16.57 8.81 0.57
C SER A 221 17.72 7.80 0.71
N ALA A 222 17.57 6.76 1.54
CA ALA A 222 18.53 5.67 1.67
C ALA A 222 18.62 4.85 0.37
N MET A 223 17.50 4.53 -0.26
CA MET A 223 17.48 3.88 -1.58
C MET A 223 18.14 4.75 -2.66
N ILE A 224 17.83 6.06 -2.72
CA ILE A 224 18.47 6.99 -3.66
C ILE A 224 19.99 6.94 -3.52
N GLY A 225 20.50 6.99 -2.27
CA GLY A 225 21.93 6.89 -2.00
C GLY A 225 22.52 5.52 -2.39
N ALA A 226 21.87 4.43 -2.00
CA ALA A 226 22.34 3.06 -2.26
C ALA A 226 22.44 2.72 -3.75
N TYR A 227 21.58 3.30 -4.59
CA TYR A 227 21.58 3.06 -6.03
C TYR A 227 22.27 4.17 -6.85
N ASP A 228 22.84 5.19 -6.21
CA ASP A 228 23.40 6.37 -6.87
C ASP A 228 22.40 7.06 -7.81
N TRP A 229 21.13 7.11 -7.39
CA TRP A 229 20.01 7.62 -8.20
C TRP A 229 19.82 9.12 -8.06
N THR A 230 19.14 9.69 -9.05
CA THR A 230 18.39 10.93 -8.90
C THR A 230 16.97 10.61 -8.38
N TYR A 231 16.25 11.64 -7.94
CA TYR A 231 14.84 11.45 -7.59
C TYR A 231 13.99 10.98 -8.79
N GLU A 232 14.31 11.44 -10.00
CA GLU A 232 13.64 11.00 -11.22
C GLU A 232 13.81 9.49 -11.45
N ASP A 233 15.01 8.96 -11.23
CA ASP A 233 15.27 7.51 -11.34
C ASP A 233 14.40 6.70 -10.37
N LEU A 234 14.24 7.17 -9.12
CA LEU A 234 13.35 6.53 -8.15
C LEU A 234 11.89 6.52 -8.66
N THR A 235 11.38 7.67 -9.12
CA THR A 235 10.00 7.76 -9.63
C THR A 235 9.77 6.90 -10.87
N ALA A 236 10.76 6.79 -11.76
CA ALA A 236 10.72 5.91 -12.90
C ALA A 236 10.66 4.43 -12.49
N GLN A 237 11.34 4.02 -11.42
CA GLN A 237 11.25 2.66 -10.91
C GLN A 237 9.86 2.35 -10.34
N PHE A 238 9.21 3.28 -9.65
CA PHE A 238 7.83 3.11 -9.22
C PHE A 238 6.85 2.98 -10.40
N GLY A 239 7.03 3.77 -11.47
CA GLY A 239 6.24 3.63 -12.69
C GLY A 239 6.42 2.27 -13.38
N LYS A 240 7.67 1.82 -13.52
CA LYS A 240 7.97 0.47 -14.05
C LYS A 240 7.36 -0.63 -13.19
N PHE A 241 7.45 -0.49 -11.87
CA PHE A 241 6.88 -1.44 -10.93
C PHE A 241 5.35 -1.55 -11.06
N ALA A 242 4.65 -0.41 -11.18
CA ALA A 242 3.21 -0.41 -11.42
C ALA A 242 2.84 -1.11 -12.74
N MET A 243 3.58 -0.82 -13.83
CA MET A 243 3.38 -1.49 -15.13
C MET A 243 3.66 -3.00 -15.05
N LYS A 244 4.72 -3.42 -14.36
CA LYS A 244 5.05 -4.84 -14.12
C LYS A 244 3.94 -5.57 -13.34
N ASN A 245 3.40 -4.91 -12.32
CA ASN A 245 2.33 -5.49 -11.50
C ASN A 245 1.00 -5.63 -12.24
N ALA A 246 0.76 -4.87 -13.32
CA ALA A 246 -0.43 -5.03 -14.15
C ALA A 246 -0.60 -6.46 -14.71
N THR A 247 0.51 -7.20 -14.87
CA THR A 247 0.52 -8.57 -15.40
C THR A 247 1.25 -9.58 -14.50
N LEU A 248 1.70 -9.12 -13.32
CA LEU A 248 2.53 -9.89 -12.38
C LEU A 248 3.74 -10.55 -13.05
N GLU A 249 4.45 -9.79 -13.91
CA GLU A 249 5.59 -10.30 -14.69
C GLU A 249 6.86 -10.49 -13.84
N TYR A 250 6.84 -11.46 -12.92
CA TYR A 250 8.00 -11.84 -12.10
C TYR A 250 8.73 -13.05 -12.67
N ALA A 251 10.06 -13.10 -12.49
CA ALA A 251 10.89 -14.11 -13.15
C ALA A 251 10.68 -15.53 -12.59
N GLY A 252 10.74 -16.52 -13.48
CA GLY A 252 10.74 -17.95 -13.13
C GLY A 252 9.45 -18.41 -12.47
N ALA A 253 9.57 -19.24 -11.44
CA ALA A 253 8.42 -19.82 -10.72
C ALA A 253 7.61 -18.79 -9.90
N LYS A 254 8.15 -17.57 -9.69
CA LYS A 254 7.50 -16.56 -8.86
C LYS A 254 6.19 -16.05 -9.45
N LYS A 255 6.11 -15.88 -10.77
CA LYS A 255 4.84 -15.47 -11.41
C LYS A 255 3.70 -16.40 -11.01
N ALA A 256 3.93 -17.71 -11.12
CA ALA A 256 2.93 -18.71 -10.72
C ALA A 256 2.65 -18.69 -9.21
N LEU A 257 3.68 -18.56 -8.37
CA LEU A 257 3.54 -18.44 -6.91
C LEU A 257 2.69 -17.22 -6.50
N TYR A 258 3.00 -16.06 -7.08
CA TYR A 258 2.33 -14.79 -6.79
C TYR A 258 0.91 -14.76 -7.34
N GLN A 259 0.67 -15.28 -8.55
CA GLN A 259 -0.68 -15.46 -9.07
C GLN A 259 -1.52 -16.40 -8.19
N LYS A 260 -0.93 -17.50 -7.70
CA LYS A 260 -1.61 -18.42 -6.79
C LYS A 260 -1.96 -17.76 -5.46
N THR A 261 -1.04 -16.99 -4.89
CA THR A 261 -1.22 -16.34 -3.60
C THR A 261 -2.17 -15.16 -3.77
N TRP A 262 -1.72 -14.14 -4.50
CA TRP A 262 -2.38 -12.86 -4.60
C TRP A 262 -3.69 -12.89 -5.41
N GLY A 263 -3.84 -13.85 -6.31
CA GLY A 263 -4.99 -13.97 -7.22
C GLY A 263 -4.89 -13.07 -8.45
N ASP A 264 -5.96 -13.07 -9.24
CA ASP A 264 -6.06 -12.30 -10.48
C ASP A 264 -6.68 -10.89 -10.29
N TYR A 265 -6.88 -10.20 -11.41
CA TYR A 265 -7.48 -8.86 -11.49
C TYR A 265 -8.86 -8.88 -12.18
N GLU A 266 -9.44 -10.04 -12.45
CA GLU A 266 -10.62 -10.16 -13.30
C GLU A 266 -11.88 -9.60 -12.59
N PHE A 267 -12.71 -8.87 -13.35
CA PHE A 267 -13.91 -8.23 -12.81
C PHE A 267 -14.87 -9.20 -12.12
N ALA A 268 -15.06 -10.38 -12.71
CA ALA A 268 -15.98 -11.39 -12.20
C ALA A 268 -15.52 -11.96 -10.85
N THR A 269 -14.24 -12.31 -10.73
CA THR A 269 -13.67 -12.92 -9.50
C THR A 269 -13.61 -11.89 -8.38
N ARG A 270 -13.22 -10.65 -8.68
CA ARG A 270 -13.10 -9.57 -7.69
C ARG A 270 -14.45 -9.01 -7.20
N ARG A 271 -15.59 -9.39 -7.81
CA ARG A 271 -16.96 -9.10 -7.33
C ARG A 271 -17.69 -10.33 -6.79
N THR A 272 -17.05 -11.49 -6.73
CA THR A 272 -17.63 -12.67 -6.07
C THR A 272 -17.57 -12.54 -4.55
N THR A 273 -18.57 -13.07 -3.86
CA THR A 273 -18.59 -13.10 -2.39
C THR A 273 -18.27 -14.51 -1.89
N GLY A 274 -17.42 -14.58 -0.86
CA GLY A 274 -16.96 -15.81 -0.19
C GLY A 274 -16.23 -15.44 1.11
N SER A 275 -16.01 -16.39 2.02
CA SER A 275 -15.26 -16.12 3.25
C SER A 275 -13.76 -15.91 2.99
N GLY A 276 -13.11 -15.00 3.73
CA GLY A 276 -11.66 -14.79 3.72
C GLY A 276 -11.17 -13.66 2.79
N ASP A 277 -10.01 -13.86 2.16
CA ASP A 277 -9.22 -12.87 1.40
C ASP A 277 -9.93 -12.28 0.17
N ILE A 278 -11.07 -12.84 -0.25
CA ILE A 278 -11.80 -12.43 -1.46
C ILE A 278 -12.31 -10.98 -1.36
N TYR A 279 -12.76 -10.53 -0.18
CA TYR A 279 -13.23 -9.14 0.00
C TYR A 279 -12.13 -8.10 -0.25
N ARG A 280 -10.86 -8.46 0.01
CA ARG A 280 -9.73 -7.54 -0.17
C ARG A 280 -9.46 -7.24 -1.64
N ARG A 281 -9.85 -8.15 -2.54
CA ARG A 281 -9.62 -8.02 -3.98
C ARG A 281 -10.52 -6.99 -4.65
N HIS A 282 -11.53 -6.49 -3.96
CA HIS A 282 -12.46 -5.50 -4.54
C HIS A 282 -11.73 -4.22 -5.01
N SER A 283 -10.75 -3.73 -4.24
CA SER A 283 -10.14 -2.41 -4.42
C SER A 283 -8.90 -2.35 -5.31
N ARG A 284 -8.37 -3.49 -5.79
CA ARG A 284 -7.08 -3.54 -6.51
C ARG A 284 -7.11 -3.03 -7.95
N VAL A 285 -8.29 -3.05 -8.59
CA VAL A 285 -8.52 -2.48 -9.93
C VAL A 285 -9.39 -1.25 -9.76
N THR A 286 -8.88 -0.11 -10.23
CA THR A 286 -9.52 1.18 -10.11
C THR A 286 -10.58 1.33 -11.20
N MET A 287 -11.82 1.54 -10.76
CA MET A 287 -12.93 1.94 -11.63
C MET A 287 -12.95 3.46 -11.71
N LEU A 288 -13.08 4.01 -12.92
CA LEU A 288 -13.22 5.45 -13.12
C LEU A 288 -14.70 5.86 -13.05
N ASP A 289 -14.94 7.13 -12.76
CA ASP A 289 -16.25 7.77 -12.91
C ASP A 289 -16.29 8.51 -14.26
N GLU A 290 -17.33 8.27 -15.06
CA GLU A 290 -17.61 9.07 -16.26
C GLU A 290 -18.12 10.46 -15.85
N VAL A 291 -17.52 11.50 -16.43
CA VAL A 291 -17.91 12.91 -16.27
C VAL A 291 -17.95 13.55 -17.66
N ASP A 292 -19.16 13.85 -18.12
CA ASP A 292 -19.46 14.39 -19.46
C ASP A 292 -18.89 13.54 -20.62
N SER A 293 -17.63 13.78 -20.99
CA SER A 293 -16.94 13.19 -22.15
C SER A 293 -15.53 12.70 -21.80
N PHE A 294 -15.24 12.54 -20.52
CA PHE A 294 -14.00 12.01 -19.99
C PHE A 294 -14.28 11.16 -18.77
N TYR A 295 -13.24 10.49 -18.26
CA TYR A 295 -13.32 9.69 -17.06
C TYR A 295 -12.38 10.27 -16.01
N GLN A 296 -12.75 10.18 -14.74
CA GLN A 296 -11.92 10.65 -13.62
C GLN A 296 -11.76 9.55 -12.57
N VAL A 297 -10.64 9.59 -11.85
CA VAL A 297 -10.46 8.72 -10.69
C VAL A 297 -11.32 9.23 -9.51
N PRO A 298 -12.10 8.36 -8.85
CA PRO A 298 -12.76 8.73 -7.60
C PRO A 298 -11.75 9.13 -6.53
N SER A 299 -12.07 10.11 -5.68
CA SER A 299 -11.13 10.66 -4.69
C SER A 299 -10.57 9.59 -3.74
N TYR A 300 -11.40 8.63 -3.31
CA TYR A 300 -11.00 7.53 -2.43
C TYR A 300 -10.05 6.50 -3.07
N TRP A 301 -9.93 6.51 -4.40
CA TRP A 301 -8.96 5.70 -5.16
C TRP A 301 -7.78 6.50 -5.69
N ALA A 302 -7.84 7.82 -5.64
CA ALA A 302 -6.76 8.66 -6.14
C ALA A 302 -5.45 8.27 -5.43
N PRO A 303 -4.37 8.03 -6.20
CA PRO A 303 -3.15 7.47 -5.66
C PRO A 303 -2.51 8.49 -4.72
N GLN A 304 -1.96 8.02 -3.61
CA GLN A 304 -1.11 8.76 -2.68
C GLN A 304 0.36 8.58 -3.12
N ARG A 305 1.30 9.33 -2.54
CA ARG A 305 2.72 9.31 -2.95
C ARG A 305 3.27 7.89 -3.14
N PHE A 306 3.72 7.60 -4.36
CA PHE A 306 4.24 6.31 -4.85
C PHE A 306 3.24 5.14 -4.87
N GLY A 307 2.00 5.36 -4.45
CA GLY A 307 0.90 4.49 -4.77
C GLY A 307 0.55 4.57 -6.26
N TYR A 308 -0.07 3.51 -6.78
CA TYR A 308 -0.49 3.40 -8.16
C TYR A 308 -1.90 2.84 -8.31
N ASN A 309 -2.56 3.25 -9.39
CA ASN A 309 -3.79 2.65 -9.88
C ASN A 309 -3.50 1.74 -11.08
N LEU A 310 -4.26 0.65 -11.15
CA LEU A 310 -4.43 -0.14 -12.37
C LEU A 310 -5.85 0.07 -12.87
N VAL A 311 -5.98 0.67 -14.04
CA VAL A 311 -7.27 0.84 -14.73
C VAL A 311 -7.31 -0.13 -15.91
N ARG A 312 -8.34 -0.96 -15.95
CA ARG A 312 -8.58 -1.86 -17.07
C ARG A 312 -9.23 -1.08 -18.22
N ILE A 313 -8.71 -1.26 -19.44
CA ILE A 313 -9.26 -0.66 -20.67
C ILE A 313 -9.69 -1.78 -21.61
N TYR A 314 -10.88 -1.64 -22.19
CA TYR A 314 -11.43 -2.49 -23.23
C TYR A 314 -11.29 -1.78 -24.58
N PRO A 315 -10.39 -2.22 -25.47
CA PRO A 315 -10.30 -1.69 -26.83
C PRO A 315 -11.57 -2.00 -27.62
N ASP A 316 -12.02 -1.06 -28.46
CA ASP A 316 -13.19 -1.28 -29.35
C ASP A 316 -12.89 -2.37 -30.41
N SER A 317 -11.63 -2.43 -30.85
CA SER A 317 -11.08 -3.45 -31.73
C SER A 317 -9.56 -3.53 -31.57
N ALA A 318 -8.93 -4.55 -32.15
CA ALA A 318 -7.47 -4.59 -32.27
C ALA A 318 -6.94 -3.36 -33.03
N GLY A 319 -5.77 -2.86 -32.60
CA GLY A 319 -5.12 -1.68 -33.18
C GLY A 319 -4.74 -0.65 -32.12
N LYS A 320 -4.52 0.59 -32.57
CA LYS A 320 -4.05 1.69 -31.73
C LYS A 320 -5.10 2.14 -30.73
N VAL A 321 -4.79 2.03 -29.45
CA VAL A 321 -5.52 2.68 -28.36
C VAL A 321 -4.72 3.88 -27.86
N THR A 322 -5.37 5.02 -27.66
CA THR A 322 -4.73 6.24 -27.13
C THR A 322 -5.41 6.66 -25.83
N VAL A 323 -4.61 6.91 -24.80
CA VAL A 323 -5.06 7.51 -23.55
C VAL A 323 -4.49 8.92 -23.46
N LYS A 324 -5.38 9.91 -23.40
CA LYS A 324 -5.05 11.29 -23.07
C LYS A 324 -5.12 11.43 -21.56
N PHE A 325 -4.01 11.75 -20.91
CA PHE A 325 -3.91 11.83 -19.45
C PHE A 325 -3.84 13.28 -18.99
N ARG A 326 -4.63 13.64 -17.96
CA ARG A 326 -4.65 14.97 -17.35
C ARG A 326 -4.65 14.84 -15.84
N GLY A 327 -3.58 15.27 -15.20
CA GLY A 327 -3.51 15.36 -13.76
C GLY A 327 -4.36 16.51 -13.22
N ILE A 328 -5.07 16.28 -12.12
CA ILE A 328 -5.74 17.34 -11.36
C ILE A 328 -4.70 17.92 -10.40
N VAL A 329 -3.95 18.89 -10.92
CA VAL A 329 -2.83 19.53 -10.21
C VAL A 329 -3.35 20.29 -9.01
N GLN A 330 -2.81 19.98 -7.83
CA GLN A 330 -3.15 20.66 -6.59
C GLN A 330 -2.62 22.10 -6.65
N ALA A 331 -3.47 23.09 -6.39
CA ALA A 331 -3.13 24.51 -6.53
C ALA A 331 -2.79 25.21 -5.22
N SER A 332 -3.17 24.64 -4.08
CA SER A 332 -2.95 25.21 -2.76
C SER A 332 -2.57 24.13 -1.76
N LYS A 333 -1.91 24.55 -0.68
CA LYS A 333 -1.83 23.73 0.52
C LYS A 333 -3.24 23.58 1.13
N PRO A 334 -3.49 22.49 1.87
CA PRO A 334 -4.67 22.38 2.74
C PRO A 334 -4.74 23.59 3.67
N LEU A 335 -5.96 24.05 3.97
CA LEU A 335 -6.20 25.04 5.02
C LEU A 335 -5.78 24.40 6.36
N SER A 336 -4.64 24.83 6.90
CA SER A 336 -4.10 24.25 8.12
C SER A 336 -4.89 24.70 9.36
N GLU A 337 -5.47 23.75 10.07
CA GLU A 337 -5.39 23.69 11.53
C GLU A 337 -5.26 22.22 11.94
N PHE A 338 -4.05 21.66 11.88
CA PHE A 338 -3.79 20.36 12.49
C PHE A 338 -2.59 20.46 13.42
N GLY A 339 -2.88 20.43 14.72
CA GLY A 339 -1.88 20.39 15.77
C GLY A 339 -1.32 18.98 15.93
N CYS A 340 -0.04 18.92 16.29
CA CYS A 340 0.64 17.72 16.78
C CYS A 340 -0.24 16.93 17.76
N LEU A 341 -0.71 15.73 17.38
CA LEU A 341 -1.51 14.87 18.24
C LEU A 341 -0.64 13.79 18.91
N GLY A 342 0.41 14.20 19.61
CA GLY A 342 1.31 13.28 20.32
C GLY A 342 2.09 13.98 21.42
N THR A 343 2.44 13.23 22.46
CA THR A 343 3.34 13.67 23.54
C THR A 343 4.75 13.11 23.40
N GLU A 344 4.97 12.22 22.43
CA GLU A 344 6.28 11.67 22.16
C GLU A 344 7.20 12.75 21.61
N THR A 345 8.48 12.73 22.00
CA THR A 345 9.46 13.72 21.56
C THR A 345 10.67 13.03 20.96
N VAL A 346 11.12 13.49 19.80
CA VAL A 346 12.45 13.16 19.27
C VAL A 346 13.41 14.31 19.48
N TRP A 347 14.67 13.95 19.71
CA TRP A 347 15.75 14.92 19.70
C TRP A 347 16.22 15.12 18.26
N GLU A 348 16.11 16.34 17.77
CA GLU A 348 16.63 16.75 16.46
C GLU A 348 17.73 17.81 16.67
N TRP A 349 18.81 17.74 15.89
CA TRP A 349 19.78 18.81 15.83
C TRP A 349 19.21 19.99 15.05
N SER A 350 19.01 21.14 15.70
CA SER A 350 18.57 22.36 15.02
C SER A 350 19.76 23.17 14.54
N ASP A 351 19.96 23.26 13.23
CA ASP A 351 21.01 24.11 12.63
C ASP A 351 20.82 25.60 12.98
N ALA A 352 19.56 26.05 13.02
CA ALA A 352 19.22 27.42 13.38
C ALA A 352 19.57 27.76 14.84
N GLN A 353 19.50 26.77 15.74
CA GLN A 353 19.76 26.96 17.18
C GLN A 353 21.10 26.38 17.64
N ASN A 354 21.83 25.70 16.75
CA ASN A 354 23.08 24.99 17.01
C ASN A 354 23.03 24.11 18.27
N LYS A 355 21.89 23.43 18.48
CA LYS A 355 21.67 22.55 19.63
C LYS A 355 20.65 21.46 19.30
N TRP A 356 20.68 20.39 20.08
CA TRP A 356 19.61 19.40 20.12
C TRP A 356 18.35 20.03 20.72
N VAL A 357 17.23 19.88 20.02
CA VAL A 357 15.89 20.32 20.46
C VAL A 357 14.97 19.12 20.51
N GLN A 358 14.13 19.05 21.54
CA GLN A 358 12.99 18.13 21.54
C GLN A 358 11.91 18.70 20.62
N LYS A 359 11.62 17.96 19.56
CA LYS A 359 10.40 18.16 18.78
C LYS A 359 9.40 17.10 19.17
N ASN A 360 8.15 17.50 19.33
CA ASN A 360 7.09 16.51 19.46
C ASN A 360 7.06 15.71 18.15
N LEU A 361 7.12 14.39 18.25
CA LEU A 361 6.64 13.53 17.19
C LEU A 361 5.14 13.81 17.10
N CYS A 362 4.77 14.58 16.10
CA CYS A 362 3.38 14.67 15.71
C CYS A 362 2.93 13.25 15.41
N ASN A 363 2.11 12.67 16.30
CA ASN A 363 1.53 11.40 15.99
C ASN A 363 0.66 11.64 14.76
N LEU A 364 1.10 11.08 13.64
CA LEU A 364 0.30 10.87 12.45
C LEU A 364 -0.01 12.13 11.61
N SER A 365 0.73 13.24 11.72
CA SER A 365 0.62 14.41 10.78
C SER A 365 1.87 15.30 10.77
N PRO A 366 2.35 15.83 9.63
CA PRO A 366 3.49 16.75 9.64
C PRO A 366 3.10 18.13 10.21
N GLU A 367 4.04 18.81 10.87
CA GLU A 367 3.85 20.19 11.39
C GLU A 367 3.55 21.20 10.27
N ILE A 368 4.08 20.95 9.07
CA ILE A 368 3.86 21.74 7.86
C ILE A 368 3.60 20.79 6.69
N MET A 369 2.49 21.01 5.97
CA MET A 369 2.21 20.28 4.74
C MET A 369 3.14 20.76 3.60
N PRO A 370 3.68 19.84 2.76
CA PRO A 370 4.53 20.24 1.65
C PRO A 370 3.76 21.10 0.65
N ASP A 371 4.49 21.95 -0.09
CA ASP A 371 3.94 22.66 -1.24
C ASP A 371 3.40 21.66 -2.28
N PRO A 372 2.27 21.99 -2.95
CA PRO A 372 1.71 21.08 -3.93
C PRO A 372 2.70 20.87 -5.09
N GLY A 373 3.22 19.65 -5.17
CA GLY A 373 4.14 19.18 -6.20
C GLY A 373 3.53 18.06 -7.03
N SER A 374 2.35 18.27 -7.64
CA SER A 374 1.67 17.19 -8.39
C SER A 374 2.43 16.79 -9.65
N SER A 375 2.69 15.50 -9.78
CA SER A 375 3.18 14.85 -11.00
C SER A 375 2.83 13.36 -10.93
N TRP A 376 2.83 12.72 -12.10
CA TRP A 376 2.47 11.32 -12.29
C TRP A 376 3.46 10.66 -13.23
N THR A 377 3.59 9.34 -13.11
CA THR A 377 4.30 8.48 -14.05
C THR A 377 3.34 7.41 -14.54
N VAL A 378 3.13 7.37 -15.85
CA VAL A 378 2.01 6.66 -16.47
C VAL A 378 2.48 5.85 -17.67
N GLY A 379 1.92 4.66 -17.84
CA GLY A 379 2.16 3.82 -19.00
C GLY A 379 1.02 2.83 -19.27
N LEU A 380 1.01 2.29 -20.49
CA LEU A 380 0.06 1.28 -20.94
C LEU A 380 0.73 -0.10 -21.03
N VAL A 381 -0.01 -1.15 -20.69
CA VAL A 381 0.46 -2.53 -20.72
C VAL A 381 -0.56 -3.41 -21.44
N ALA A 382 -0.24 -3.88 -22.64
CA ALA A 382 -1.03 -4.89 -23.34
C ALA A 382 -0.52 -6.28 -22.96
N GLU A 383 -1.38 -7.15 -22.45
CA GLU A 383 -1.01 -8.51 -22.07
C GLU A 383 -1.45 -9.50 -23.16
N GLY A 384 -0.48 -10.17 -23.77
CA GLY A 384 -0.75 -11.19 -24.78
C GLY A 384 -1.54 -12.38 -24.22
N SER A 385 -2.13 -13.19 -25.10
CA SER A 385 -2.81 -14.44 -24.73
C SER A 385 -1.93 -15.42 -23.94
N ASP A 386 -0.61 -15.35 -24.13
CA ASP A 386 0.41 -16.14 -23.42
C ASP A 386 0.81 -15.54 -22.06
N GLY A 387 0.25 -14.38 -21.69
CA GLY A 387 0.60 -13.63 -20.49
C GLY A 387 1.87 -12.79 -20.62
N THR A 388 2.45 -12.67 -21.82
CA THR A 388 3.62 -11.82 -22.06
C THR A 388 3.17 -10.36 -22.23
N PRO A 389 3.70 -9.41 -21.43
CA PRO A 389 3.33 -8.01 -21.57
C PRO A 389 4.07 -7.31 -22.71
N ARG A 390 3.42 -6.30 -23.26
CA ARG A 390 4.00 -5.30 -24.15
C ARG A 390 3.72 -3.93 -23.57
N TYR A 391 4.76 -3.13 -23.44
CA TYR A 391 4.71 -1.84 -22.76
C TYR A 391 4.68 -0.70 -23.79
N SER A 392 3.90 0.34 -23.52
CA SER A 392 4.08 1.63 -24.22
C SER A 392 5.36 2.31 -23.73
N GLU A 393 5.68 3.46 -24.34
CA GLU A 393 6.51 4.45 -23.64
C GLU A 393 5.87 4.80 -22.29
N MET A 394 6.69 4.99 -21.27
CA MET A 394 6.27 5.52 -19.98
C MET A 394 6.55 7.03 -19.96
N LYS A 395 5.54 7.83 -19.62
CA LYS A 395 5.66 9.30 -19.54
C LYS A 395 5.47 9.79 -18.11
N SER A 396 6.18 10.87 -17.78
CA SER A 396 6.08 11.55 -16.50
C SER A 396 5.69 13.02 -16.68
N GLY A 397 4.92 13.56 -15.74
CA GLY A 397 4.47 14.96 -15.78
C GLY A 397 2.99 15.12 -15.42
N THR A 398 2.40 16.27 -15.75
CA THR A 398 1.02 16.61 -15.37
C THR A 398 0.00 16.39 -16.49
N ALA A 399 0.42 16.31 -17.74
CA ALA A 399 -0.46 16.03 -18.87
C ALA A 399 0.35 15.58 -20.09
N PHE A 400 -0.15 14.57 -20.79
CA PHE A 400 0.42 14.03 -22.02
C PHE A 400 -0.54 13.01 -22.62
N ASN A 401 -0.28 12.60 -23.85
CA ASN A 401 -0.98 11.53 -24.55
C ASN A 401 -0.06 10.29 -24.70
N LEU A 402 -0.62 9.10 -24.48
CA LEU A 402 0.07 7.80 -24.56
C LEU A 402 -0.69 6.88 -25.53
N SER A 403 0.03 6.07 -26.30
CA SER A 403 -0.62 5.09 -27.19
C SER A 403 0.10 3.74 -27.16
N ILE A 404 -0.64 2.68 -27.46
CA ILE A 404 -0.10 1.33 -27.66
C ILE A 404 -0.89 0.60 -28.76
N GLU A 405 -0.22 -0.29 -29.49
CA GLU A 405 -0.85 -1.21 -30.44
C GLU A 405 -1.33 -2.49 -29.73
N THR A 406 -2.64 -2.71 -29.76
CA THR A 406 -3.29 -3.92 -29.25
C THR A 406 -3.49 -4.95 -30.36
N LYS A 407 -3.51 -6.23 -29.98
CA LYS A 407 -3.79 -7.35 -30.88
C LYS A 407 -5.13 -7.98 -30.53
N ALA A 408 -5.76 -8.60 -31.52
CA ALA A 408 -7.06 -9.24 -31.35
C ALA A 408 -7.08 -10.36 -30.29
N ASN A 409 -5.92 -10.96 -30.00
CA ASN A 409 -5.76 -12.02 -29.01
C ASN A 409 -5.09 -11.53 -27.71
N ASP A 410 -4.88 -10.23 -27.51
CA ASP A 410 -4.48 -9.75 -26.20
C ASP A 410 -5.60 -10.05 -25.21
N LYS A 411 -5.24 -10.57 -24.03
CA LYS A 411 -6.23 -10.86 -23.00
C LYS A 411 -6.55 -9.63 -22.14
N ALA A 412 -5.73 -8.59 -22.21
CA ALA A 412 -5.86 -7.40 -21.38
C ALA A 412 -5.17 -6.17 -21.98
N LEU A 413 -5.73 -4.99 -21.70
CA LEU A 413 -5.02 -3.72 -21.76
C LEU A 413 -5.18 -2.99 -20.43
N TRP A 414 -4.07 -2.57 -19.86
CA TRP A 414 -4.01 -1.87 -18.59
C TRP A 414 -3.42 -0.47 -18.76
N LEU A 415 -3.96 0.49 -18.03
CA LEU A 415 -3.34 1.77 -17.74
C LEU A 415 -2.82 1.74 -16.30
N ALA A 416 -1.50 1.89 -16.14
CA ALA A 416 -0.86 2.06 -14.85
C ALA A 416 -0.62 3.56 -14.60
N VAL A 417 -1.17 4.09 -13.51
CA VAL A 417 -1.00 5.50 -13.11
C VAL A 417 -0.37 5.55 -11.74
N THR A 418 0.86 6.05 -11.65
CA THR A 418 1.58 6.17 -10.37
C THR A 418 1.67 7.62 -9.96
N ALA A 419 1.37 7.93 -8.70
CA ALA A 419 1.63 9.25 -8.13
C ALA A 419 3.12 9.42 -7.88
N THR A 420 3.76 10.32 -8.63
CA THR A 420 5.19 10.62 -8.52
C THR A 420 5.37 12.12 -8.35
N PRO A 421 5.21 12.63 -7.10
CA PRO A 421 5.27 14.06 -6.83
C PRO A 421 6.59 14.65 -7.32
N LYS A 422 6.62 15.94 -7.67
CA LYS A 422 7.81 16.62 -8.21
C LYS A 422 9.00 16.62 -7.25
N ASP A 423 8.71 16.63 -5.96
CA ASP A 423 9.69 16.64 -4.90
C ASP A 423 9.43 15.48 -3.93
N LEU A 424 10.49 14.86 -3.44
CA LEU A 424 10.40 13.89 -2.38
C LEU A 424 10.01 14.62 -1.08
N TYR A 425 8.83 14.30 -0.55
CA TYR A 425 8.44 14.66 0.79
C TYR A 425 8.20 13.42 1.63
N THR A 426 8.28 13.62 2.94
CA THR A 426 8.19 12.54 3.90
C THR A 426 6.76 12.37 4.40
N VAL A 427 6.34 11.13 4.52
CA VAL A 427 5.07 10.73 5.14
C VAL A 427 5.43 9.85 6.34
N THR A 428 4.83 10.11 7.49
CA THR A 428 5.07 9.27 8.68
C THR A 428 4.38 7.93 8.52
N TRP A 429 4.86 6.93 9.24
CA TRP A 429 4.13 5.67 9.39
C TRP A 429 2.74 5.96 10.00
N ASP A 430 1.67 5.41 9.40
CA ASP A 430 0.28 5.46 9.89
C ASP A 430 -0.27 6.89 9.96
N GLN A 431 0.33 7.80 9.20
CA GLN A 431 -0.15 9.17 9.05
C GLN A 431 -1.64 9.20 8.75
N PHE A 432 -2.37 10.08 9.44
CA PHE A 432 -3.82 10.17 9.35
C PHE A 432 -4.25 10.37 7.90
N TYR A 433 -5.16 9.50 7.45
CA TYR A 433 -5.64 9.42 6.07
C TYR A 433 -6.02 10.77 5.45
N TYR A 434 -6.70 11.64 6.19
CA TYR A 434 -7.17 12.94 5.70
C TYR A 434 -6.05 13.98 5.54
N THR A 435 -4.86 13.74 6.10
CA THR A 435 -3.70 14.64 6.03
C THR A 435 -2.74 14.30 4.89
N ILE A 436 -3.03 13.27 4.10
CA ILE A 436 -2.16 12.83 3.02
C ILE A 436 -2.69 13.38 1.70
N TYR A 437 -1.82 14.03 0.92
CA TYR A 437 -2.15 14.44 -0.44
C TYR A 437 -2.41 13.22 -1.33
N ARG A 438 -3.50 13.29 -2.10
CA ARG A 438 -3.77 12.40 -3.21
C ARG A 438 -3.48 13.10 -4.53
N TYR A 439 -3.35 12.31 -5.58
CA TYR A 439 -2.95 12.76 -6.91
C TYR A 439 -4.04 12.38 -7.92
N PRO A 440 -5.22 13.04 -7.88
CA PRO A 440 -6.32 12.70 -8.76
C PRO A 440 -6.02 13.06 -10.22
N TYR A 441 -6.66 12.35 -11.14
CA TYR A 441 -6.45 12.51 -12.58
C TYR A 441 -7.73 12.24 -13.37
N MET A 442 -7.71 12.70 -14.62
CA MET A 442 -8.72 12.48 -15.64
C MET A 442 -8.07 11.81 -16.86
N VAL A 443 -8.86 11.03 -17.59
CA VAL A 443 -8.46 10.44 -18.87
C VAL A 443 -9.55 10.55 -19.91
N ARG A 444 -9.13 10.66 -21.17
CA ARG A 444 -9.95 10.30 -22.33
C ARG A 444 -9.30 9.11 -23.01
N VAL A 445 -10.12 8.15 -23.40
CA VAL A 445 -9.67 6.95 -24.13
C VAL A 445 -10.23 7.04 -25.54
N GLU A 446 -9.35 6.92 -26.54
CA GLU A 446 -9.71 6.81 -27.94
C GLU A 446 -9.55 5.35 -28.38
N ASN A 447 -10.55 4.83 -29.10
CA ASN A 447 -10.65 3.43 -29.54
C ASN A 447 -10.73 2.42 -28.39
N GLY A 448 -11.40 2.80 -27.30
CA GLY A 448 -11.69 1.93 -26.18
C GLY A 448 -12.35 2.66 -25.03
N LYS A 449 -12.74 1.91 -24.01
CA LYS A 449 -13.42 2.42 -22.81
C LYS A 449 -12.81 1.80 -21.55
N PRO A 450 -12.74 2.55 -20.42
CA PRO A 450 -12.41 1.96 -19.13
C PRO A 450 -13.44 0.90 -18.72
N GLU A 451 -13.02 -0.06 -17.90
CA GLU A 451 -13.89 -1.10 -17.31
C GLU A 451 -15.14 -0.50 -16.66
N GLY A 452 -16.28 -1.11 -16.95
CA GLY A 452 -17.61 -0.64 -16.54
C GLY A 452 -18.32 0.25 -17.57
N TYR A 453 -17.65 0.66 -18.65
CA TYR A 453 -18.25 1.51 -19.69
C TYR A 453 -18.23 0.86 -21.07
N GLU A 454 -17.56 -0.29 -21.21
CA GLU A 454 -17.66 -1.14 -22.39
C GLU A 454 -19.09 -1.60 -22.65
N ASP A 455 -19.40 -1.89 -23.92
CA ASP A 455 -20.75 -2.23 -24.34
C ASP A 455 -21.24 -3.50 -23.62
N GLY A 456 -22.34 -3.36 -22.87
CA GLY A 456 -22.92 -4.46 -22.11
C GLY A 456 -22.27 -4.75 -20.75
N ALA A 457 -21.36 -3.91 -20.25
CA ALA A 457 -20.66 -4.10 -18.96
C ALA A 457 -21.59 -4.48 -17.79
N TRP A 458 -22.77 -3.86 -17.73
CA TRP A 458 -23.77 -4.05 -16.66
C TRP A 458 -24.99 -4.85 -17.13
N THR A 459 -24.94 -5.45 -18.31
CA THR A 459 -26.04 -6.31 -18.79
C THR A 459 -25.83 -7.73 -18.26
N PRO A 460 -26.87 -8.39 -17.69
CA PRO A 460 -26.77 -9.78 -17.29
C PRO A 460 -26.34 -10.67 -18.47
N THR A 461 -25.44 -11.63 -18.21
CA THR A 461 -24.89 -12.55 -19.23
C THR A 461 -25.98 -13.33 -19.98
N SER A 462 -27.16 -13.51 -19.38
CA SER A 462 -28.36 -14.01 -20.04
C SER A 462 -29.58 -13.22 -19.59
N THR A 463 -30.38 -12.73 -20.54
CA THR A 463 -31.61 -11.97 -20.29
C THR A 463 -32.87 -12.84 -20.32
N ALA A 464 -32.76 -14.14 -20.59
CA ALA A 464 -33.91 -15.05 -20.74
C ALA A 464 -34.81 -15.11 -19.49
N ASN A 465 -34.23 -14.91 -18.31
CA ASN A 465 -34.93 -14.90 -17.03
C ASN A 465 -35.03 -13.50 -16.41
N TYR A 466 -34.88 -12.44 -17.22
CA TYR A 466 -34.94 -11.06 -16.77
C TYR A 466 -36.06 -10.30 -17.48
N THR A 467 -36.61 -9.31 -16.78
CA THR A 467 -37.56 -8.35 -17.31
C THR A 467 -37.10 -6.94 -16.98
N ARG A 468 -37.53 -5.95 -17.77
CA ARG A 468 -37.25 -4.53 -17.49
C ARG A 468 -38.28 -4.03 -16.47
N HIS A 469 -37.82 -3.39 -15.39
CA HIS A 469 -38.72 -2.83 -14.39
C HIS A 469 -39.52 -1.66 -14.97
N SER A 470 -40.83 -1.57 -14.70
CA SER A 470 -41.68 -0.52 -15.28
C SER A 470 -41.32 0.88 -14.78
N ASN A 471 -40.78 0.97 -13.56
CA ASN A 471 -40.29 2.22 -12.98
C ASN A 471 -38.75 2.26 -13.03
N GLY A 472 -38.22 2.99 -14.02
CA GLY A 472 -36.78 3.23 -14.24
C GLY A 472 -36.13 2.35 -15.32
N GLY A 473 -36.68 1.18 -15.60
CA GLY A 473 -36.21 0.34 -16.70
C GLY A 473 -34.96 -0.49 -16.40
N GLY A 474 -34.58 -0.79 -15.16
CA GLY A 474 -33.46 -1.70 -14.89
C GLY A 474 -33.81 -3.18 -15.10
N TRP A 475 -32.79 -4.05 -15.04
CA TRP A 475 -32.96 -5.49 -15.21
C TRP A 475 -33.37 -6.17 -13.90
N VAL A 476 -34.46 -6.92 -13.92
CA VAL A 476 -34.98 -7.67 -12.76
C VAL A 476 -35.12 -9.15 -13.11
N SER A 477 -34.40 -10.00 -12.39
CA SER A 477 -34.48 -11.45 -12.53
C SER A 477 -35.82 -11.98 -12.02
N SER A 478 -36.30 -13.07 -12.61
CA SER A 478 -37.46 -13.83 -12.12
C SER A 478 -37.31 -14.39 -10.70
N LYS A 479 -36.07 -14.40 -10.17
CA LYS A 479 -35.76 -14.79 -8.78
C LYS A 479 -35.92 -13.65 -7.77
N ALA A 480 -36.08 -12.41 -8.22
CA ALA A 480 -36.23 -11.24 -7.37
C ALA A 480 -37.71 -10.85 -7.21
N LYS A 481 -38.03 -10.17 -6.10
CA LYS A 481 -39.34 -9.56 -5.86
C LYS A 481 -39.18 -8.05 -5.76
N VAL A 482 -39.59 -7.33 -6.79
CA VAL A 482 -39.47 -5.87 -6.86
C VAL A 482 -40.87 -5.25 -6.95
N ALA A 483 -41.19 -4.36 -6.02
CA ALA A 483 -42.47 -3.65 -6.01
C ALA A 483 -42.53 -2.60 -7.13
N ALA A 484 -43.70 -2.40 -7.73
CA ALA A 484 -43.90 -1.38 -8.78
C ALA A 484 -43.59 0.05 -8.32
N THR A 485 -43.65 0.32 -7.01
CA THR A 485 -43.31 1.61 -6.39
C THR A 485 -41.81 1.84 -6.24
N ALA A 486 -40.99 0.77 -6.25
CA ALA A 486 -39.54 0.89 -6.23
C ALA A 486 -39.03 1.41 -7.58
N TYR A 487 -37.92 2.13 -7.57
CA TYR A 487 -37.23 2.57 -8.79
C TYR A 487 -36.01 1.68 -9.05
N VAL A 488 -35.87 1.18 -10.28
CA VAL A 488 -34.68 0.47 -10.72
C VAL A 488 -34.18 1.16 -11.99
N GLY A 489 -33.04 1.84 -11.89
CA GLY A 489 -32.44 2.63 -12.97
C GLY A 489 -32.04 1.77 -14.18
N PRO A 490 -31.88 2.38 -15.36
CA PRO A 490 -31.76 1.67 -16.63
C PRO A 490 -30.59 0.68 -16.70
N ASP A 491 -29.48 0.99 -16.02
CA ASP A 491 -28.27 0.16 -15.98
C ASP A 491 -28.12 -0.64 -14.68
N ALA A 492 -29.07 -0.51 -13.75
CA ALA A 492 -29.07 -1.24 -12.50
C ALA A 492 -29.61 -2.68 -12.69
N VAL A 493 -29.09 -3.60 -11.88
CA VAL A 493 -29.39 -5.03 -11.99
C VAL A 493 -29.83 -5.63 -10.65
N VAL A 494 -31.01 -6.25 -10.63
CA VAL A 494 -31.54 -7.00 -9.49
C VAL A 494 -31.61 -8.48 -9.85
N ASN A 495 -30.60 -9.24 -9.42
CA ASN A 495 -30.47 -10.68 -9.63
C ASN A 495 -31.28 -11.52 -8.62
N GLY A 496 -31.58 -10.97 -7.44
CA GLY A 496 -32.32 -11.66 -6.38
C GLY A 496 -32.73 -10.74 -5.23
N GLY A 497 -33.42 -11.28 -4.22
CA GLY A 497 -33.85 -10.53 -3.03
C GLY A 497 -35.22 -9.86 -3.16
N THR A 498 -35.53 -8.96 -2.22
CA THR A 498 -36.79 -8.20 -2.18
C THR A 498 -36.51 -6.70 -2.16
N VAL A 499 -37.10 -5.95 -3.08
CA VAL A 499 -37.05 -4.48 -3.14
C VAL A 499 -38.47 -3.94 -3.04
N SER A 500 -38.75 -3.08 -2.06
CA SER A 500 -40.10 -2.64 -1.72
C SER A 500 -40.15 -1.19 -1.24
N GLY A 501 -41.35 -0.64 -1.01
CA GLY A 501 -41.53 0.77 -0.66
C GLY A 501 -41.17 1.69 -1.81
N GLU A 502 -40.55 2.82 -1.51
CA GLU A 502 -40.02 3.82 -2.45
C GLU A 502 -38.49 3.65 -2.63
N ALA A 503 -37.95 2.46 -2.36
CA ALA A 503 -36.53 2.18 -2.50
C ALA A 503 -36.04 2.42 -3.94
N ARG A 504 -34.80 2.88 -4.09
CA ARG A 504 -34.20 3.26 -5.37
C ARG A 504 -32.90 2.50 -5.59
N ILE A 505 -32.83 1.74 -6.67
CA ILE A 505 -31.60 1.13 -7.17
C ILE A 505 -31.19 1.95 -8.40
N GLU A 506 -30.09 2.66 -8.33
CA GLU A 506 -29.68 3.68 -9.30
C GLU A 506 -28.34 3.34 -9.96
N ASP A 507 -28.04 4.05 -11.05
CA ASP A 507 -26.79 3.94 -11.80
C ASP A 507 -26.48 2.49 -12.19
N TYR A 508 -25.32 1.97 -11.78
CA TYR A 508 -24.80 0.64 -12.07
C TYR A 508 -24.90 -0.31 -10.86
N ALA A 509 -25.78 0.01 -9.90
CA ALA A 509 -25.89 -0.77 -8.68
C ALA A 509 -26.40 -2.20 -8.96
N VAL A 510 -25.84 -3.16 -8.22
CA VAL A 510 -26.17 -4.59 -8.37
C VAL A 510 -26.71 -5.16 -7.06
N VAL A 511 -27.87 -5.81 -7.12
CA VAL A 511 -28.51 -6.50 -6.00
C VAL A 511 -28.60 -8.00 -6.29
N ASN A 512 -27.74 -8.77 -5.65
CA ASN A 512 -27.72 -10.24 -5.73
C ASN A 512 -28.68 -10.91 -4.73
N GLY A 513 -29.06 -10.22 -3.65
CA GLY A 513 -29.92 -10.74 -2.60
C GLY A 513 -30.23 -9.71 -1.52
N GLY A 514 -30.87 -10.14 -0.43
CA GLY A 514 -31.23 -9.27 0.71
C GLY A 514 -32.61 -8.61 0.59
N THR A 515 -32.88 -7.65 1.50
CA THR A 515 -34.12 -6.85 1.54
C THR A 515 -33.80 -5.37 1.51
N ILE A 516 -34.38 -4.65 0.56
CA ILE A 516 -34.22 -3.19 0.42
C ILE A 516 -35.62 -2.58 0.49
N SER A 517 -35.85 -1.66 1.43
CA SER A 517 -37.19 -1.13 1.73
C SER A 517 -37.17 0.34 2.17
N GLY A 518 -38.34 0.90 2.41
CA GLY A 518 -38.48 2.31 2.80
C GLY A 518 -38.16 3.25 1.63
N LYS A 519 -37.31 4.23 1.89
CA LYS A 519 -36.74 5.19 0.92
C LYS A 519 -35.24 4.97 0.72
N ALA A 520 -34.76 3.76 1.02
CA ALA A 520 -33.35 3.42 0.90
C ALA A 520 -32.85 3.60 -0.54
N VAL A 521 -31.59 4.03 -0.69
CA VAL A 521 -30.96 4.23 -1.99
C VAL A 521 -29.71 3.35 -2.09
N VAL A 522 -29.63 2.55 -3.15
CA VAL A 522 -28.43 1.84 -3.57
C VAL A 522 -28.01 2.41 -4.92
N SER A 523 -26.86 3.08 -5.00
CA SER A 523 -26.47 3.83 -6.21
C SER A 523 -25.01 3.65 -6.60
N ARG A 524 -24.59 4.32 -7.68
CA ARG A 524 -23.26 4.18 -8.31
C ARG A 524 -22.96 2.73 -8.69
N ARG A 525 -21.88 2.12 -8.20
CA ARG A 525 -21.46 0.74 -8.48
C ARG A 525 -21.62 -0.20 -7.29
N ALA A 526 -22.41 0.23 -6.30
CA ALA A 526 -22.62 -0.49 -5.05
C ALA A 526 -23.15 -1.91 -5.27
N LEU A 527 -22.79 -2.81 -4.35
CA LEU A 527 -23.15 -4.23 -4.41
C LEU A 527 -23.88 -4.67 -3.14
N VAL A 528 -25.05 -5.27 -3.29
CA VAL A 528 -25.77 -5.93 -2.19
C VAL A 528 -25.81 -7.43 -2.47
N THR A 529 -25.25 -8.24 -1.58
CA THR A 529 -25.34 -9.71 -1.70
C THR A 529 -26.33 -10.33 -0.75
N SER A 530 -26.48 -9.78 0.44
CA SER A 530 -27.48 -10.16 1.45
C SER A 530 -27.70 -9.01 2.43
N GLY A 531 -28.42 -9.27 3.53
CA GLY A 531 -28.68 -8.27 4.57
C GLY A 531 -29.92 -7.42 4.30
N THR A 532 -30.05 -6.32 5.04
CA THR A 532 -31.19 -5.39 4.95
C THR A 532 -30.72 -3.94 4.81
N ILE A 533 -31.35 -3.20 3.91
CA ILE A 533 -31.22 -1.74 3.81
C ILE A 533 -32.62 -1.14 3.92
N SER A 534 -32.87 -0.28 4.91
CA SER A 534 -34.21 0.25 5.19
C SER A 534 -34.21 1.76 5.44
N ASP A 535 -35.40 2.32 5.65
CA ASP A 535 -35.63 3.72 6.00
C ASP A 535 -35.06 4.67 4.95
N ASN A 536 -34.19 5.63 5.29
CA ASN A 536 -33.55 6.55 4.36
C ASN A 536 -32.07 6.22 4.12
N ALA A 537 -31.63 5.01 4.48
CA ALA A 537 -30.24 4.62 4.40
C ALA A 537 -29.70 4.64 2.97
N ARG A 538 -28.38 4.88 2.83
CA ARG A 538 -27.70 4.96 1.54
C ARG A 538 -26.49 4.03 1.49
N LEU A 539 -26.46 3.19 0.47
CA LEU A 539 -25.28 2.43 0.05
C LEU A 539 -24.86 2.95 -1.33
N THR A 540 -23.65 3.48 -1.47
CA THR A 540 -23.26 4.22 -2.68
C THR A 540 -21.80 3.99 -3.05
N ASP A 541 -21.35 4.68 -4.10
CA ASP A 541 -20.01 4.56 -4.70
C ASP A 541 -19.71 3.11 -5.09
N ASP A 542 -18.65 2.52 -4.55
CA ASP A 542 -18.25 1.13 -4.77
C ASP A 542 -18.55 0.24 -3.55
N ALA A 543 -19.34 0.71 -2.59
CA ALA A 543 -19.50 0.05 -1.31
C ALA A 543 -20.36 -1.21 -1.39
N TRP A 544 -20.05 -2.18 -0.52
CA TRP A 544 -20.69 -3.49 -0.50
C TRP A 544 -21.43 -3.74 0.80
N LEU A 545 -22.66 -4.23 0.70
CA LEU A 545 -23.35 -4.90 1.80
C LEU A 545 -23.33 -6.41 1.56
N VAL A 546 -22.49 -7.09 2.34
CA VAL A 546 -22.37 -8.56 2.27
C VAL A 546 -23.42 -9.23 3.16
N SER A 547 -23.54 -8.75 4.40
CA SER A 547 -24.53 -9.18 5.39
C SER A 547 -24.65 -8.15 6.51
N GLY A 548 -25.74 -8.23 7.29
CA GLY A 548 -26.05 -7.27 8.35
C GLY A 548 -27.16 -6.30 7.96
N SER A 549 -27.17 -5.10 8.54
CA SER A 549 -28.23 -4.11 8.35
C SER A 549 -27.70 -2.68 8.25
N VAL A 550 -28.24 -1.91 7.30
CA VAL A 550 -28.04 -0.46 7.18
C VAL A 550 -29.40 0.23 7.24
N SER A 551 -29.64 1.10 8.22
CA SER A 551 -30.99 1.62 8.52
C SER A 551 -30.96 3.07 9.02
N GLY A 552 -32.12 3.69 9.25
CA GLY A 552 -32.22 5.10 9.61
C GLY A 552 -31.82 6.03 8.46
N ASN A 553 -30.88 6.94 8.69
CA ASN A 553 -30.27 7.80 7.69
C ASN A 553 -28.80 7.42 7.40
N ALA A 554 -28.39 6.21 7.81
CA ALA A 554 -27.00 5.78 7.76
C ALA A 554 -26.44 5.81 6.32
N LYS A 555 -25.15 6.12 6.20
CA LYS A 555 -24.46 6.22 4.90
C LYS A 555 -23.25 5.31 4.84
N VAL A 556 -23.22 4.44 3.84
CA VAL A 556 -22.08 3.57 3.55
C VAL A 556 -21.62 3.84 2.12
N GLY A 557 -20.35 4.20 1.93
CA GLY A 557 -19.84 4.62 0.63
C GLY A 557 -18.34 4.40 0.44
N ALA A 558 -17.82 4.94 -0.67
CA ALA A 558 -16.51 4.64 -1.25
C ALA A 558 -16.24 3.12 -1.33
N LEU A 559 -15.11 2.62 -0.80
CA LEU A 559 -14.68 1.21 -0.92
C LEU A 559 -15.11 0.34 0.27
N SER A 560 -16.09 0.80 1.06
CA SER A 560 -16.46 0.15 2.32
C SER A 560 -17.16 -1.18 2.11
N ILE A 561 -16.81 -2.19 2.90
CA ILE A 561 -17.44 -3.52 2.87
C ILE A 561 -18.05 -3.83 4.23
N ILE A 562 -19.37 -4.06 4.28
CA ILE A 562 -20.10 -4.35 5.52
C ILE A 562 -20.39 -5.86 5.62
N VAL A 563 -19.94 -6.48 6.72
CA VAL A 563 -20.10 -7.92 6.98
C VAL A 563 -20.62 -8.14 8.40
N ASN A 564 -21.79 -8.77 8.54
CA ASN A 564 -22.38 -9.10 9.85
C ASN A 564 -22.43 -7.90 10.82
N SER A 565 -22.67 -6.70 10.30
CA SER A 565 -22.61 -5.45 11.07
C SER A 565 -23.94 -4.70 10.99
N THR A 566 -24.22 -3.91 12.03
CA THR A 566 -25.38 -3.01 12.10
C THR A 566 -24.90 -1.58 12.02
N ILE A 567 -25.34 -0.85 11.01
CA ILE A 567 -25.11 0.59 10.84
C ILE A 567 -26.48 1.28 10.85
N ALA A 568 -26.75 2.09 11.86
CA ALA A 568 -28.07 2.68 12.11
C ALA A 568 -27.99 4.19 12.34
N ASP A 569 -29.17 4.82 12.50
CA ASP A 569 -29.34 6.25 12.76
C ASP A 569 -28.63 7.11 11.70
N ASP A 570 -27.77 8.05 12.08
CA ASP A 570 -27.01 8.92 11.19
C ASP A 570 -25.54 8.46 11.02
N ALA A 571 -25.22 7.23 11.42
CA ALA A 571 -23.86 6.70 11.37
C ALA A 571 -23.34 6.59 9.94
N GLN A 572 -22.01 6.73 9.78
CA GLN A 572 -21.39 6.75 8.46
C GLN A 572 -20.14 5.88 8.38
N VAL A 573 -20.04 5.07 7.34
CA VAL A 573 -18.86 4.24 7.04
C VAL A 573 -18.38 4.60 5.63
N TYR A 574 -17.20 5.19 5.50
CA TYR A 574 -16.78 5.74 4.22
C TYR A 574 -15.30 5.49 3.93
N GLY A 575 -15.03 4.77 2.85
CA GLY A 575 -13.68 4.50 2.36
C GLY A 575 -12.93 3.45 3.16
N ILE A 576 -13.62 2.59 3.94
CA ILE A 576 -12.96 1.56 4.74
C ILE A 576 -12.51 0.43 3.83
N MET A 577 -11.22 0.42 3.53
CA MET A 577 -10.57 -0.52 2.62
C MET A 577 -10.38 -1.91 3.25
N TRP A 578 -11.25 -2.27 4.21
CA TRP A 578 -11.32 -3.57 4.85
C TRP A 578 -12.74 -3.87 5.30
N ALA A 579 -13.06 -5.14 5.53
CA ALA A 579 -14.37 -5.53 6.00
C ALA A 579 -14.68 -4.92 7.39
N VAL A 580 -15.75 -4.14 7.45
CA VAL A 580 -16.41 -3.76 8.71
C VAL A 580 -17.20 -4.95 9.21
N ALA A 581 -16.49 -5.82 9.93
CA ALA A 581 -16.96 -7.14 10.34
C ALA A 581 -17.40 -7.17 11.82
N SER A 582 -18.62 -7.66 12.06
CA SER A 582 -19.17 -7.87 13.41
C SER A 582 -19.15 -6.60 14.28
N LYS A 583 -19.47 -5.45 13.70
CA LYS A 583 -19.52 -4.14 14.38
C LYS A 583 -20.94 -3.63 14.55
N LYS A 584 -21.11 -2.73 15.52
CA LYS A 584 -22.35 -1.98 15.73
C LYS A 584 -22.04 -0.49 15.76
N LEU A 585 -22.70 0.24 14.87
CA LEU A 585 -22.59 1.68 14.75
C LEU A 585 -23.98 2.29 14.72
N SER A 586 -24.17 3.34 15.52
CA SER A 586 -25.43 4.05 15.70
C SER A 586 -25.16 5.53 16.00
N GLY A 587 -26.20 6.30 16.26
CA GLY A 587 -26.10 7.75 16.49
C GLY A 587 -25.39 8.46 15.34
N THR A 588 -24.30 9.17 15.63
CA THR A 588 -23.54 9.97 14.65
C THR A 588 -22.12 9.46 14.44
N ALA A 589 -21.85 8.20 14.81
CA ALA A 589 -20.52 7.61 14.69
C ALA A 589 -20.02 7.56 13.24
N GLN A 590 -18.73 7.82 13.03
CA GLN A 590 -18.13 7.80 11.70
C GLN A 590 -16.82 7.00 11.68
N LEU A 591 -16.75 6.04 10.76
CA LEU A 591 -15.49 5.38 10.38
C LEU A 591 -15.05 5.91 9.02
N ARG A 592 -13.76 6.20 8.86
CA ARG A 592 -13.22 6.81 7.64
C ARG A 592 -11.90 6.21 7.18
N GLY A 593 -11.68 6.25 5.87
CA GLY A 593 -10.38 6.06 5.25
C GLY A 593 -9.76 4.68 5.51
N ASP A 594 -8.46 4.65 5.77
CA ASP A 594 -7.68 3.43 5.94
C ASP A 594 -7.95 2.66 7.25
N LEU A 595 -9.02 2.98 7.99
CA LEU A 595 -9.25 2.53 9.37
C LEU A 595 -9.23 1.01 9.60
N GLU A 596 -8.44 0.56 10.59
CA GLU A 596 -8.49 -0.78 11.18
C GLU A 596 -9.44 -0.82 12.36
N ASN A 597 -10.47 -1.64 12.24
CA ASN A 597 -11.60 -1.73 13.16
C ASN A 597 -11.37 -2.84 14.21
N ASN A 598 -10.37 -2.67 15.07
CA ASN A 598 -9.98 -3.63 16.13
C ASN A 598 -10.81 -3.51 17.42
N PHE A 599 -11.85 -2.68 17.41
CA PHE A 599 -12.77 -2.51 18.54
C PHE A 599 -13.92 -3.54 18.53
N THR A 600 -14.53 -3.76 19.70
CA THR A 600 -15.64 -4.70 19.90
C THR A 600 -16.92 -4.04 20.39
N LYS A 601 -16.81 -2.85 21.00
CA LYS A 601 -17.95 -2.11 21.54
C LYS A 601 -18.80 -1.47 20.43
N GLU A 602 -20.05 -1.17 20.78
CA GLU A 602 -20.89 -0.31 19.95
C GLU A 602 -20.35 1.11 19.95
N LEU A 603 -20.32 1.72 18.76
CA LEU A 603 -19.87 3.10 18.57
C LEU A 603 -21.05 3.99 18.22
N THR A 604 -21.34 4.97 19.06
CA THR A 604 -22.52 5.85 18.94
C THR A 604 -22.18 7.28 18.50
N SER A 605 -20.91 7.67 18.58
CA SER A 605 -20.41 9.02 18.23
C SER A 605 -18.91 8.98 17.94
N GLY A 606 -18.32 10.11 17.53
CA GLY A 606 -16.90 10.24 17.20
C GLY A 606 -16.60 10.04 15.71
N VAL A 607 -15.43 10.49 15.27
CA VAL A 607 -14.92 10.29 13.90
C VAL A 607 -13.51 9.73 13.92
N PHE A 608 -13.36 8.50 13.43
CA PHE A 608 -12.14 7.73 13.57
C PHE A 608 -11.49 7.35 12.22
N TYR A 609 -10.17 7.26 12.25
CA TYR A 609 -9.25 6.93 11.14
C TYR A 609 -8.14 6.02 11.67
N GLY A 610 -7.37 5.38 10.79
CA GLY A 610 -6.20 4.58 11.20
C GLY A 610 -6.54 3.40 12.12
N MET A 611 -5.64 3.01 13.01
CA MET A 611 -5.88 1.90 13.94
C MET A 611 -6.80 2.33 15.08
N VAL A 612 -7.87 1.57 15.34
CA VAL A 612 -8.85 1.88 16.40
C VAL A 612 -9.19 0.63 17.19
N ASP A 613 -8.94 0.68 18.51
CA ASP A 613 -9.33 -0.35 19.47
C ASP A 613 -10.32 0.18 20.53
N ASP A 614 -10.75 -0.69 21.45
CA ASP A 614 -11.73 -0.35 22.50
C ASP A 614 -11.26 0.70 23.51
N GLY A 615 -9.95 0.91 23.67
CA GLY A 615 -9.36 1.94 24.52
C GLY A 615 -9.41 3.32 23.87
N MET A 616 -9.32 3.37 22.55
CA MET A 616 -9.34 4.62 21.78
C MET A 616 -10.74 5.23 21.61
N LEU A 617 -11.81 4.44 21.80
CA LEU A 617 -13.19 4.90 21.56
C LEU A 617 -13.64 6.06 22.47
N SER A 618 -13.00 6.24 23.63
CA SER A 618 -13.28 7.34 24.55
C SER A 618 -12.23 8.45 24.51
N ASP A 619 -11.21 8.32 23.67
CA ASP A 619 -10.09 9.26 23.61
C ASP A 619 -10.31 10.33 22.53
N PRO A 620 -10.40 11.63 22.90
CA PRO A 620 -10.55 12.73 21.94
C PRO A 620 -9.42 12.82 20.91
N VAL A 621 -8.21 12.35 21.23
CA VAL A 621 -7.06 12.33 20.32
C VAL A 621 -7.38 11.51 19.07
N TYR A 622 -7.96 10.33 19.29
CA TYR A 622 -8.30 9.38 18.22
C TYR A 622 -9.64 9.66 17.55
N GLY A 623 -10.48 10.52 18.15
CA GLY A 623 -11.66 11.06 17.49
C GLY A 623 -12.96 10.96 18.26
N ALA A 624 -12.94 10.50 19.51
CA ALA A 624 -14.14 10.32 20.33
C ALA A 624 -14.98 11.61 20.46
N GLY A 625 -14.33 12.78 20.48
CA GLY A 625 -14.99 14.09 20.56
C GLY A 625 -15.37 14.72 19.21
N ARG A 626 -15.02 14.11 18.07
CA ARG A 626 -15.28 14.69 16.74
C ARG A 626 -16.71 14.41 16.29
N THR A 627 -17.39 15.44 15.79
CA THR A 627 -18.74 15.32 15.20
C THR A 627 -18.73 15.39 13.68
N GLN A 628 -17.64 15.88 13.09
CA GLN A 628 -17.46 16.01 11.65
C GLN A 628 -16.09 15.47 11.24
N ALA A 629 -16.07 14.80 10.10
CA ALA A 629 -14.82 14.39 9.44
C ALA A 629 -13.99 15.63 9.08
N PRO A 630 -12.70 15.67 9.47
CA PRO A 630 -11.78 16.66 8.93
C PRO A 630 -11.84 16.70 7.40
N GLU A 631 -11.67 17.91 6.86
CA GLU A 631 -11.55 18.10 5.41
C GLU A 631 -10.30 17.37 4.89
N ASP A 632 -10.45 16.75 3.73
CA ASP A 632 -9.34 16.09 3.04
C ASP A 632 -8.33 17.14 2.55
N ALA A 633 -7.04 16.86 2.71
CA ALA A 633 -5.97 17.69 2.19
C ALA A 633 -6.00 17.91 0.66
N THR A 634 -6.70 17.05 -0.08
CA THR A 634 -6.73 17.05 -1.54
C THR A 634 -7.92 17.83 -2.07
N GLN A 635 -7.67 18.70 -3.05
CA GLN A 635 -8.73 19.30 -3.86
C GLN A 635 -9.61 18.21 -4.49
N LEU A 636 -10.92 18.34 -4.31
CA LEU A 636 -11.88 17.34 -4.78
C LEU A 636 -11.89 17.24 -6.32
N PRO A 637 -11.83 16.02 -6.89
CA PRO A 637 -11.92 15.80 -8.33
C PRO A 637 -13.21 16.33 -8.96
N GLU A 638 -14.31 16.32 -8.20
CA GLU A 638 -15.68 16.63 -8.64
C GLU A 638 -15.86 18.05 -9.22
N ILE A 639 -14.87 18.94 -9.07
CA ILE A 639 -14.89 20.33 -9.55
C ILE A 639 -13.99 20.49 -10.81
N SER A 640 -13.28 19.44 -11.23
CA SER A 640 -12.25 19.52 -12.27
C SER A 640 -12.84 19.46 -13.67
N LYS A 641 -12.37 20.36 -14.55
CA LYS A 641 -12.75 20.42 -15.98
C LYS A 641 -11.62 19.90 -16.84
N TRP A 642 -11.97 19.19 -17.91
CA TRP A 642 -10.99 18.80 -18.93
C TRP A 642 -10.27 20.03 -19.50
N TYR A 643 -8.95 19.97 -19.61
CA TYR A 643 -8.12 21.00 -20.23
C TYR A 643 -7.30 20.44 -21.40
N THR A 644 -7.13 21.26 -22.43
CA THR A 644 -6.35 20.91 -23.62
C THR A 644 -4.88 21.23 -23.43
N ILE A 645 -4.02 20.44 -24.07
CA ILE A 645 -2.58 20.69 -24.17
C ILE A 645 -2.19 20.79 -25.64
N ASP A 646 -0.97 21.24 -25.93
CA ASP A 646 -0.53 21.38 -27.33
C ASP A 646 -0.47 20.06 -28.09
N GLU A 647 -0.16 18.93 -27.42
CA GLU A 647 -0.23 17.58 -28.02
C GLU A 647 -1.64 17.22 -28.54
N ASP A 648 -2.70 17.89 -28.08
CA ASP A 648 -4.07 17.65 -28.60
C ASP A 648 -4.30 18.29 -29.98
N LYS A 649 -3.49 19.30 -30.33
CA LYS A 649 -3.62 20.07 -31.59
C LYS A 649 -2.89 19.39 -32.75
N GLU A 650 -1.88 18.57 -32.46
CA GLU A 650 -1.07 17.89 -33.49
C GLU A 650 -1.78 16.72 -34.20
N LEU A 651 -3.05 16.44 -33.88
CA LEU A 651 -3.86 15.39 -34.53
C LEU A 651 -4.65 15.86 -35.77
N VAL A 652 -4.44 17.10 -36.23
CA VAL A 652 -5.01 17.60 -37.50
C VAL A 652 -3.89 18.07 -38.43
N GLU A 653 -3.13 17.14 -39.00
CA GLU A 653 -2.68 17.21 -40.40
C GLU A 653 -1.99 15.91 -40.81
N ASN A 654 -2.61 15.21 -41.76
CA ASN A 654 -1.95 14.18 -42.57
C ASN A 654 -0.77 14.81 -43.31
N LYS A 655 0.47 14.50 -42.93
CA LYS A 655 1.64 14.62 -43.81
C LYS A 655 2.53 13.38 -43.72
N ASP A 656 2.35 12.54 -44.74
CA ASP A 656 3.32 11.75 -45.50
C ASP A 656 4.64 11.35 -44.80
N PRO A 657 4.96 10.05 -44.66
CA PRO A 657 6.13 9.58 -43.92
C PRO A 657 7.39 9.59 -44.78
N THR A 658 8.08 10.73 -44.88
CA THR A 658 9.50 10.74 -45.30
C THR A 658 10.28 11.79 -44.51
N GLY A 659 11.00 11.36 -43.46
CA GLY A 659 11.76 12.28 -42.61
C GLY A 659 12.73 11.58 -41.65
N ILE A 660 13.67 10.84 -42.22
CA ILE A 660 15.02 10.50 -41.71
C ILE A 660 15.20 10.47 -40.17
N ALA A 661 15.26 9.24 -39.64
CA ALA A 661 15.67 8.95 -38.27
C ALA A 661 17.15 9.33 -38.03
N ASN A 662 17.40 10.41 -37.29
CA ASN A 662 18.68 10.63 -36.64
C ASN A 662 18.72 9.85 -35.32
N ARG A 663 19.22 8.62 -35.40
CA ARG A 663 19.61 7.81 -34.25
C ARG A 663 20.82 8.46 -33.56
N VAL A 664 20.59 9.25 -32.52
CA VAL A 664 21.65 9.56 -31.56
C VAL A 664 21.74 8.37 -30.60
N ARG A 665 22.82 7.58 -30.74
CA ARG A 665 23.22 6.60 -29.73
C ARG A 665 23.60 7.36 -28.46
N PRO A 666 23.08 7.04 -27.28
CA PRO A 666 23.65 7.54 -26.04
C PRO A 666 25.09 7.06 -25.94
N THR A 667 26.04 7.99 -25.90
CA THR A 667 27.43 7.69 -25.59
C THR A 667 27.50 7.24 -24.14
N ILE A 668 27.86 5.97 -23.92
CA ILE A 668 28.17 5.42 -22.60
C ILE A 668 29.38 6.19 -22.07
N ILE A 669 29.17 7.16 -21.18
CA ILE A 669 30.23 7.69 -20.34
C ILE A 669 30.46 6.66 -19.24
N LYS A 670 31.48 5.80 -19.43
CA LYS A 670 32.05 5.02 -18.31
C LYS A 670 32.62 5.99 -17.29
N LYS A 671 31.85 6.36 -16.27
CA LYS A 671 32.41 6.98 -15.06
C LYS A 671 33.04 5.88 -14.20
N THR A 672 34.26 6.15 -13.78
CA THR A 672 35.16 5.27 -13.04
C THR A 672 34.49 4.67 -11.81
N GLN A 673 34.41 3.33 -11.78
CA GLN A 673 34.11 2.56 -10.57
C GLN A 673 35.03 3.00 -9.43
N GLY A 674 34.44 3.41 -8.30
CA GLY A 674 35.18 3.49 -7.05
C GLY A 674 35.75 2.11 -6.72
N LYS A 675 37.02 2.04 -6.31
CA LYS A 675 37.61 0.79 -5.83
C LYS A 675 37.12 0.55 -4.40
N PHE A 676 36.34 -0.51 -4.21
CA PHE A 676 35.93 -1.01 -2.90
C PHE A 676 36.76 -2.25 -2.56
N ASP A 677 37.00 -2.49 -1.26
CA ASP A 677 37.63 -3.75 -0.83
C ASP A 677 36.64 -4.92 -0.93
N ALA A 678 37.12 -6.14 -0.71
CA ALA A 678 36.30 -7.36 -0.73
C ALA A 678 35.22 -7.43 0.38
N MET A 679 35.15 -6.39 1.23
CA MET A 679 34.17 -6.21 2.30
C MET A 679 33.26 -4.99 2.03
N GLY A 680 33.29 -4.40 0.84
CA GLY A 680 32.40 -3.30 0.44
C GLY A 680 32.76 -1.93 1.00
N ARG A 681 33.91 -1.75 1.68
CA ARG A 681 34.31 -0.46 2.25
C ARG A 681 34.97 0.42 1.19
N LYS A 682 34.58 1.71 1.15
CA LYS A 682 35.17 2.71 0.25
C LYS A 682 36.63 2.98 0.62
N LEU A 683 37.56 2.71 -0.29
CA LEU A 683 38.96 3.11 -0.11
C LEU A 683 39.05 4.65 -0.16
N LYS A 684 39.53 5.28 0.93
CA LYS A 684 39.51 6.74 1.14
C LYS A 684 40.07 7.52 -0.06
N GLY A 685 39.28 8.45 -0.59
CA GLY A 685 39.71 9.38 -1.64
C GLY A 685 38.78 10.59 -1.82
N ARG A 686 39.20 11.72 -1.23
CA ARG A 686 38.76 13.13 -1.35
C ARG A 686 37.40 13.55 -0.77
N LYS A 687 37.49 14.59 0.08
CA LYS A 687 36.40 15.38 0.67
C LYS A 687 35.53 15.98 -0.43
N PHE A 688 34.22 15.80 -0.33
CA PHE A 688 33.24 16.58 -1.09
C PHE A 688 33.07 17.93 -0.40
N ASN A 689 33.32 19.02 -1.13
CA ASN A 689 32.90 20.34 -0.72
C ASN A 689 31.39 20.43 -0.94
N TYR A 690 30.63 20.57 0.14
CA TYR A 690 29.23 20.94 0.08
C TYR A 690 29.11 22.34 -0.56
N LEU A 691 28.38 22.41 -1.67
CA LEU A 691 27.95 23.68 -2.25
C LEU A 691 26.98 24.33 -1.26
N HIS A 692 27.38 25.45 -0.68
CA HIS A 692 26.47 26.36 0.00
C HIS A 692 25.49 26.93 -1.03
N LEU A 693 24.21 26.62 -0.89
CA LEU A 693 23.16 27.50 -1.38
C LEU A 693 22.88 28.53 -0.26
N LYS A 694 22.95 29.81 -0.61
CA LYS A 694 22.62 30.96 0.23
C LYS A 694 21.74 31.90 -0.61
N PRO A 695 20.91 32.69 0.09
CA PRO A 695 19.46 32.51 0.25
C PRO A 695 18.68 32.56 -1.06
#